data_AF-A0A966IUE1-F1
#
_entry.id   AF-A0A966IUE1-F1
#
_cell.length_a   1.000
_cell.length_b   1.000
_cell.length_c   1.000
_cell.angle_alpha   90.00
_cell.angle_beta   90.00
_cell.angle_gamma   90.00
#
_symmetry.space_group_name_H-M   'P 1'
#
loop_
_entity.id
_entity.type
_entity.pdbx_description
1 polymer ?
#
loop_
_entity_poly.entity_id
_entity_poly.type
_entity_poly.pdbx_seq_one_letter_code
_entity_poly.pdbx_strand_id
1 'polypeptide(L)'
;SLTDELVRRFRLDQDDALRIAVVSIDPSRRKSGGALLGDRIRMNAIGPWRQGARVFMRSLATRDFGSEISAALPDVVAAARCAGFDLVIVETSGIGQGDAAIVPHVDVPLYVMTPEFGAASQLEKIDMLDFAQFVAINKFDRKGASDALRDVAKQVQRNREAWTVATEDMPVFGTMASRFNDDGVTALYQALKPRLAELGLQLSAGRLQQPATRHSTHQNPIVPAARTRYLAEISDTVRGYKQRAHQQAQLAREIQQLRAASRMLQADKPDRARAAEAANDLASSREQYLGAAERKLLAQWDDMQRAYAGDEYVVKIRDKEIRTAITTTTLSGTKIRKVSLPRYEDDGERLKWLMLENVPGSFPYTAGTFAFKREGEDPTRMFAGEGDAFRTNRRFKLLSEGMPAKRLSTAFDSVTLYGHEPNERPDIYGKVGNSGVSIATLDDMKVLYGGFDLCNPSTSVSMTINGPAPAILAMFMNTAIDQNLDKFRTDNGREPTDTETAKIREWVLQNVRGTVQADILKEDQGQNTCLFSTEFSLKVMGDIAEYFVHHQVRNFYSVSISGYHIAEAGANPISQLAFTLSNGFTYVESYLARGMHIDDFAPNLSFFFSNGMDPEYTVLGRVARRIWAVAMKEKYGANERSQKLKYHIQTSGRSLHAQEIQFNDIRTTLQALIAIYDNCNSLHTNAYDEAITTPTEESVRRAMAIQLIINREWGLAKNENPNQGAFILDELTELVEEAVLSEFDRIAERGGVLGAMETGYQRGRIQDESMHYEMLKHTGEYPIIGVNTFRNPKGDPIPETLELARSTDEEKRSQLTRLQDFHTRHADAAAQQLAQLQQAVLNNTNVFEVLMQAVRHCSLGQITQALFEVGGQYRRNM
;
A
#
# COMPACT_ATOMS: atom_id res chain seq x y z
N SER A 1 -9.37 -4.86 -22.56
CA SER A 1 -7.99 -4.34 -22.27
C SER A 1 -7.08 -4.36 -23.49
N LEU A 2 -6.92 -5.49 -24.20
CA LEU A 2 -6.07 -5.53 -25.41
C LEU A 2 -6.57 -4.54 -26.48
N THR A 3 -7.89 -4.40 -26.65
CA THR A 3 -8.53 -3.38 -27.50
C THR A 3 -8.02 -1.96 -27.22
N ASP A 4 -7.98 -1.56 -25.95
CA ASP A 4 -7.49 -0.25 -25.53
C ASP A 4 -6.02 -0.04 -25.91
N GLU A 5 -5.18 -1.05 -25.68
CA GLU A 5 -3.77 -1.01 -26.02
C GLU A 5 -3.53 -0.98 -27.54
N LEU A 6 -4.36 -1.66 -28.34
CA LEU A 6 -4.33 -1.59 -29.81
C LEU A 6 -4.76 -0.20 -30.31
N VAL A 7 -5.86 0.36 -29.78
CA VAL A 7 -6.27 1.75 -30.06
C VAL A 7 -5.13 2.70 -29.74
N ARG A 8 -4.46 2.54 -28.59
CA ARG A 8 -3.27 3.32 -28.24
C ARG A 8 -2.17 3.21 -29.30
N ARG A 9 -1.84 2.01 -29.80
CA ARG A 9 -0.83 1.84 -30.88
C ARG A 9 -1.25 2.55 -32.16
N PHE A 10 -2.51 2.42 -32.59
CA PHE A 10 -3.00 3.16 -33.76
C PHE A 10 -2.81 4.67 -33.61
N ARG A 11 -3.20 5.22 -32.46
CA ARG A 11 -3.10 6.66 -32.21
C ARG A 11 -1.64 7.13 -32.11
N LEU A 12 -0.75 6.37 -31.47
CA LEU A 12 0.68 6.72 -31.38
C LEU A 12 1.40 6.58 -32.74
N ASP A 13 1.16 5.48 -33.45
CA ASP A 13 1.84 5.18 -34.71
C ASP A 13 1.43 6.12 -35.84
N GLN A 14 0.17 6.57 -35.84
CA GLN A 14 -0.45 7.39 -36.88
C GLN A 14 -0.70 8.84 -36.45
N ASP A 15 -0.06 9.29 -35.37
CA ASP A 15 -0.17 10.66 -34.86
C ASP A 15 -1.62 11.16 -34.65
N ASP A 16 -2.47 10.28 -34.13
CA ASP A 16 -3.89 10.51 -33.86
C ASP A 16 -4.72 10.93 -35.09
N ALA A 17 -4.26 10.58 -36.30
CA ALA A 17 -4.94 10.94 -37.55
C ALA A 17 -6.21 10.11 -37.82
N LEU A 18 -6.27 8.87 -37.32
CA LEU A 18 -7.36 7.93 -37.60
C LEU A 18 -8.60 8.20 -36.73
N ARG A 19 -9.78 8.11 -37.35
CA ARG A 19 -11.08 8.10 -36.67
C ARG A 19 -11.50 6.66 -36.40
N ILE A 20 -11.55 6.27 -35.13
CA ILE A 20 -11.85 4.87 -34.73
C ILE A 20 -13.21 4.81 -34.02
N ALA A 21 -14.06 3.87 -34.41
CA ALA A 21 -15.28 3.51 -33.68
C ALA A 21 -15.07 2.18 -32.95
N VAL A 22 -15.41 2.12 -31.66
CA VAL A 22 -15.33 0.91 -30.83
C VAL A 22 -16.75 0.51 -30.39
N VAL A 23 -17.12 -0.73 -30.65
CA VAL A 23 -18.41 -1.31 -30.22
C VAL A 23 -18.11 -2.50 -29.32
N SER A 24 -18.26 -2.33 -28.00
CA SER A 24 -18.04 -3.42 -27.04
C SER A 24 -19.38 -3.98 -26.55
N ILE A 25 -19.47 -5.29 -26.35
CA ILE A 25 -20.70 -6.00 -26.04
C ILE A 25 -20.53 -6.80 -24.75
N ASP A 26 -21.37 -6.52 -23.75
CA ASP A 26 -21.37 -7.23 -22.47
C ASP A 26 -22.64 -8.09 -22.26
N PRO A 27 -22.57 -9.18 -21.49
CA PRO A 27 -23.69 -10.09 -21.30
C PRO A 27 -24.80 -9.49 -20.42
N SER A 28 -26.05 -9.77 -20.79
CA SER A 28 -27.23 -9.35 -19.99
C SER A 28 -27.58 -10.36 -18.89
N ARG A 29 -27.98 -9.88 -17.70
CA ARG A 29 -28.44 -10.75 -16.59
C ARG A 29 -29.95 -11.00 -16.67
N ARG A 30 -30.32 -12.28 -16.89
CA ARG A 30 -31.73 -12.74 -16.99
C ARG A 30 -32.63 -12.28 -15.85
N LYS A 31 -32.15 -12.40 -14.61
CA LYS A 31 -32.98 -12.21 -13.41
C LYS A 31 -33.33 -10.74 -13.14
N SER A 32 -32.43 -9.82 -13.45
CA SER A 32 -32.64 -8.39 -13.23
C SER A 32 -33.18 -7.66 -14.47
N GLY A 33 -33.03 -8.24 -15.66
CA GLY A 33 -33.34 -7.57 -16.93
C GLY A 33 -32.33 -6.49 -17.35
N GLY A 34 -31.29 -6.25 -16.55
CA GLY A 34 -30.22 -5.29 -16.82
C GLY A 34 -28.88 -5.94 -17.19
N ALA A 35 -27.87 -5.11 -17.46
CA ALA A 35 -26.50 -5.53 -17.75
C ALA A 35 -25.49 -4.60 -17.07
N LEU A 36 -24.34 -5.14 -16.68
CA LEU A 36 -23.18 -4.36 -16.27
C LEU A 36 -22.27 -4.20 -17.50
N LEU A 37 -22.32 -3.03 -18.13
CA LEU A 37 -21.50 -2.73 -19.31
C LEU A 37 -20.11 -2.27 -18.87
N GLY A 38 -19.27 -3.24 -18.52
CA GLY A 38 -17.97 -3.07 -17.89
C GLY A 38 -16.83 -2.71 -18.84
N ASP A 39 -16.95 -2.92 -20.16
CA ASP A 39 -15.79 -2.75 -21.06
C ASP A 39 -15.24 -1.32 -21.12
N ARG A 40 -16.12 -0.31 -21.12
CA ARG A 40 -15.70 1.11 -21.22
C ARG A 40 -14.80 1.52 -20.06
N ILE A 41 -14.93 0.92 -18.88
CA ILE A 41 -14.11 1.28 -17.72
C ILE A 41 -12.62 0.94 -17.94
N ARG A 42 -12.32 0.03 -18.87
CA ARG A 42 -10.96 -0.42 -19.22
C ARG A 42 -10.29 0.42 -20.31
N MET A 43 -11.02 1.35 -20.93
CA MET A 43 -10.60 2.10 -22.10
C MET A 43 -10.01 3.47 -21.70
N ASN A 44 -8.68 3.56 -21.63
CA ASN A 44 -7.96 4.80 -21.32
C ASN A 44 -7.59 5.60 -22.58
N ALA A 45 -7.43 4.93 -23.72
CA ALA A 45 -6.97 5.52 -24.97
C ALA A 45 -8.12 6.01 -25.88
N ILE A 46 -9.35 6.13 -25.36
CA ILE A 46 -10.52 6.60 -26.13
C ILE A 46 -10.87 8.08 -25.87
N GLY A 47 -10.27 8.70 -24.86
CA GLY A 47 -10.45 10.12 -24.56
C GLY A 47 -9.78 11.04 -25.60
N PRO A 48 -10.12 12.34 -25.62
CA PRO A 48 -9.49 13.29 -26.53
C PRO A 48 -7.99 13.43 -26.25
N TRP A 49 -7.15 13.51 -27.29
CA TRP A 49 -5.74 13.93 -27.17
C TRP A 49 -5.56 15.33 -27.79
N ARG A 50 -4.35 15.67 -28.24
CA ARG A 50 -3.99 17.01 -28.76
C ARG A 50 -4.84 17.43 -29.96
N GLN A 51 -5.30 16.49 -30.80
CA GLN A 51 -6.12 16.78 -31.99
C GLN A 51 -7.64 16.70 -31.72
N GLY A 52 -8.06 16.61 -30.45
CA GLY A 52 -9.46 16.49 -30.06
C GLY A 52 -9.96 15.05 -30.00
N ALA A 53 -11.29 14.86 -30.13
CA ALA A 53 -11.92 13.55 -30.04
C ALA A 53 -11.80 12.79 -31.38
N ARG A 54 -10.99 11.72 -31.38
CA ARG A 54 -10.74 10.86 -32.54
C ARG A 54 -11.32 9.45 -32.41
N VAL A 55 -11.68 9.04 -31.20
CA VAL A 55 -12.23 7.72 -30.91
C VAL A 55 -13.65 7.86 -30.37
N PHE A 56 -14.58 7.11 -30.95
CA PHE A 56 -15.94 6.95 -30.43
C PHE A 56 -16.10 5.54 -29.87
N MET A 57 -16.80 5.39 -28.76
CA MET A 57 -17.12 4.08 -28.20
C MET A 57 -18.61 3.97 -27.88
N ARG A 58 -19.23 2.83 -28.20
CA ARG A 58 -20.57 2.46 -27.74
C ARG A 58 -20.55 1.08 -27.09
N SER A 59 -20.99 1.01 -25.84
CA SER A 59 -21.26 -0.26 -25.18
C SER A 59 -22.68 -0.74 -25.49
N LEU A 60 -22.82 -2.01 -25.85
CA LEU A 60 -24.07 -2.71 -26.08
C LEU A 60 -24.20 -3.86 -25.08
N ALA A 61 -25.45 -4.24 -24.81
CA ALA A 61 -25.72 -5.49 -24.10
C ALA A 61 -26.11 -6.55 -25.14
N THR A 62 -25.82 -7.83 -24.88
CA THR A 62 -26.27 -8.93 -25.76
C THR A 62 -27.79 -8.90 -25.94
N ARG A 63 -28.54 -8.66 -24.85
CA ARG A 63 -30.01 -8.65 -24.77
C ARG A 63 -30.67 -9.97 -25.19
N ASP A 64 -29.88 -11.03 -25.33
CA ASP A 64 -30.33 -12.36 -25.70
C ASP A 64 -29.53 -13.41 -24.91
N PHE A 65 -30.06 -14.64 -24.87
CA PHE A 65 -29.49 -15.77 -24.16
C PHE A 65 -28.67 -16.65 -25.10
N GLY A 66 -27.41 -16.87 -24.77
CA GLY A 66 -26.53 -17.76 -25.55
C GLY A 66 -25.93 -17.13 -26.82
N SER A 67 -26.18 -15.85 -27.08
CA SER A 67 -25.48 -15.07 -28.09
C SER A 67 -24.44 -14.17 -27.44
N GLU A 68 -23.25 -14.12 -28.03
CA GLU A 68 -22.14 -13.24 -27.65
C GLU A 68 -22.20 -11.87 -28.32
N ILE A 69 -23.11 -11.70 -29.28
CA ILE A 69 -23.37 -10.44 -29.99
C ILE A 69 -24.78 -9.92 -29.75
N SER A 70 -24.97 -8.63 -29.97
CA SER A 70 -26.30 -8.02 -30.03
C SER A 70 -26.93 -8.29 -31.40
N ALA A 71 -28.24 -8.58 -31.45
CA ALA A 71 -28.98 -8.73 -32.70
C ALA A 71 -28.90 -7.48 -33.61
N ALA A 72 -28.67 -6.30 -33.02
CA ALA A 72 -28.53 -5.04 -33.75
C ALA A 72 -27.08 -4.72 -34.19
N LEU A 73 -26.12 -5.64 -33.96
CA LEU A 73 -24.71 -5.40 -34.30
C LEU A 73 -24.50 -5.02 -35.77
N PRO A 74 -25.12 -5.69 -36.77
CA PRO A 74 -24.94 -5.32 -38.17
C PRO A 74 -25.34 -3.87 -38.47
N ASP A 75 -26.47 -3.42 -37.92
CA ASP A 75 -26.97 -2.05 -38.10
C ASP A 75 -26.06 -1.02 -37.41
N VAL A 76 -25.52 -1.35 -36.24
CA VAL A 76 -24.58 -0.47 -35.52
C VAL A 76 -23.26 -0.33 -36.28
N VAL A 77 -22.73 -1.41 -36.84
CA VAL A 77 -21.52 -1.39 -37.69
C VAL A 77 -21.78 -0.58 -38.97
N ALA A 78 -22.93 -0.79 -39.62
CA ALA A 78 -23.32 -0.02 -40.79
C ALA A 78 -23.43 1.48 -40.48
N ALA A 79 -24.01 1.85 -39.34
CA ALA A 79 -24.10 3.24 -38.90
C ALA A 79 -22.71 3.87 -38.66
N ALA A 80 -21.78 3.14 -38.03
CA ALA A 80 -20.40 3.60 -37.85
C ALA A 80 -19.68 3.81 -39.20
N ARG A 81 -19.85 2.90 -40.16
CA ARG A 81 -19.32 3.04 -41.52
C ARG A 81 -19.88 4.30 -42.21
N CYS A 82 -21.21 4.51 -42.15
CA CYS A 82 -21.87 5.69 -42.72
C CYS A 82 -21.42 7.01 -42.06
N ALA A 83 -20.98 6.99 -40.81
CA ALA A 83 -20.47 8.17 -40.10
C ALA A 83 -19.03 8.56 -40.50
N GLY A 84 -18.40 7.80 -41.41
CA GLY A 84 -17.07 8.09 -41.94
C GLY A 84 -15.94 7.84 -40.93
N PHE A 85 -16.07 6.80 -40.11
CA PHE A 85 -14.94 6.27 -39.32
C PHE A 85 -14.01 5.46 -40.23
N ASP A 86 -12.70 5.58 -40.02
CA ASP A 86 -11.68 4.89 -40.81
C ASP A 86 -11.58 3.41 -40.40
N LEU A 87 -11.78 3.12 -39.11
CA LEU A 87 -11.72 1.78 -38.54
C LEU A 87 -12.88 1.56 -37.55
N VAL A 88 -13.55 0.41 -37.64
CA VAL A 88 -14.55 -0.05 -36.66
C VAL A 88 -14.00 -1.29 -35.97
N ILE A 89 -13.88 -1.24 -34.64
CA ILE A 89 -13.46 -2.35 -33.79
C ILE A 89 -14.67 -2.86 -33.01
N VAL A 90 -14.91 -4.17 -33.05
CA VAL A 90 -15.99 -4.82 -32.31
C VAL A 90 -15.40 -5.79 -31.29
N GLU A 91 -15.82 -5.67 -30.03
CA GLU A 91 -15.47 -6.58 -28.93
C GLU A 91 -16.76 -7.31 -28.50
N THR A 92 -16.76 -8.64 -28.57
CA THR A 92 -17.87 -9.49 -28.14
C THR A 92 -17.88 -9.67 -26.63
N SER A 93 -18.95 -10.25 -26.07
CA SER A 93 -18.90 -10.75 -24.70
C SER A 93 -17.98 -11.98 -24.61
N GLY A 94 -17.70 -12.45 -23.39
CA GLY A 94 -16.96 -13.71 -23.20
C GLY A 94 -17.65 -14.88 -23.92
N ILE A 95 -16.91 -15.57 -24.78
CA ILE A 95 -17.41 -16.66 -25.64
C ILE A 95 -17.01 -18.03 -25.12
N GLY A 96 -17.82 -19.05 -25.39
CA GLY A 96 -17.50 -20.46 -25.18
C GLY A 96 -16.56 -21.01 -26.27
N GLN A 97 -16.24 -22.30 -26.17
CA GLN A 97 -15.32 -22.96 -27.11
C GLN A 97 -15.91 -23.09 -28.53
N GLY A 98 -17.22 -23.31 -28.65
CA GLY A 98 -17.91 -23.50 -29.94
C GLY A 98 -18.55 -22.23 -30.51
N ASP A 99 -18.24 -21.06 -29.95
CA ASP A 99 -18.87 -19.79 -30.34
C ASP A 99 -17.94 -19.02 -31.30
N ALA A 100 -18.50 -18.53 -32.42
CA ALA A 100 -17.77 -17.77 -33.45
C ALA A 100 -18.68 -16.80 -34.22
N ALA A 101 -19.77 -16.32 -33.61
CA ALA A 101 -20.82 -15.54 -34.29
C ALA A 101 -20.34 -14.18 -34.80
N ILE A 102 -19.18 -13.68 -34.35
CA ILE A 102 -18.60 -12.43 -34.84
C ILE A 102 -18.07 -12.51 -36.27
N VAL A 103 -17.64 -13.70 -36.71
CA VAL A 103 -16.95 -13.93 -38.00
C VAL A 103 -17.70 -13.35 -39.21
N PRO A 104 -19.02 -13.60 -39.41
CA PRO A 104 -19.74 -13.05 -40.57
C PRO A 104 -19.95 -11.52 -40.52
N HIS A 105 -19.63 -10.86 -39.41
CA HIS A 105 -19.89 -9.44 -39.19
C HIS A 105 -18.64 -8.56 -39.26
N VAL A 106 -17.45 -9.14 -39.41
CA VAL A 106 -16.16 -8.42 -39.38
C VAL A 106 -15.24 -8.84 -40.53
N ASP A 107 -14.39 -7.91 -40.97
CA ASP A 107 -13.45 -8.17 -42.07
C ASP A 107 -12.17 -8.91 -41.59
N VAL A 108 -11.79 -8.71 -40.33
CA VAL A 108 -10.60 -9.32 -39.70
C VAL A 108 -10.95 -9.84 -38.30
N PRO A 109 -11.12 -11.17 -38.11
CA PRO A 109 -11.33 -11.76 -36.80
C PRO A 109 -10.00 -11.96 -36.03
N LEU A 110 -9.97 -11.45 -34.78
CA LEU A 110 -8.89 -11.64 -33.80
C LEU A 110 -9.42 -12.46 -32.63
N TYR A 111 -8.85 -13.64 -32.37
CA TYR A 111 -9.17 -14.43 -31.18
C TYR A 111 -8.23 -14.09 -30.03
N VAL A 112 -8.79 -13.82 -28.84
CA VAL A 112 -8.01 -13.53 -27.64
C VAL A 112 -8.25 -14.62 -26.61
N MET A 113 -7.17 -15.23 -26.12
CA MET A 113 -7.21 -16.30 -25.11
C MET A 113 -6.15 -16.07 -24.03
N THR A 114 -6.19 -16.87 -22.96
CA THR A 114 -5.14 -16.90 -21.93
C THR A 114 -4.30 -18.18 -22.06
N PRO A 115 -3.14 -18.28 -21.39
CA PRO A 115 -2.38 -19.53 -21.32
C PRO A 115 -3.14 -20.70 -20.66
N GLU A 116 -4.24 -20.44 -19.96
CA GLU A 116 -5.01 -21.43 -19.19
C GLU A 116 -6.21 -21.94 -20.00
N PHE A 117 -5.97 -22.87 -20.94
CA PHE A 117 -7.02 -23.50 -21.75
C PHE A 117 -7.20 -25.00 -21.47
N GLY A 118 -6.53 -25.53 -20.45
CA GLY A 118 -6.53 -26.95 -20.12
C GLY A 118 -5.49 -27.74 -20.94
N ALA A 119 -5.85 -28.94 -21.38
CA ALA A 119 -4.97 -29.78 -22.20
C ALA A 119 -4.90 -29.26 -23.64
N ALA A 120 -3.77 -29.50 -24.32
CA ALA A 120 -3.59 -29.14 -25.73
C ALA A 120 -4.69 -29.68 -26.67
N SER A 121 -5.27 -30.84 -26.35
CA SER A 121 -6.40 -31.42 -27.10
C SER A 121 -7.69 -30.61 -27.02
N GLN A 122 -7.81 -29.64 -26.10
CA GLN A 122 -8.95 -28.73 -26.06
C GLN A 122 -8.90 -27.71 -27.20
N LEU A 123 -7.72 -27.41 -27.74
CA LEU A 123 -7.55 -26.46 -28.84
C LEU A 123 -8.24 -26.95 -30.13
N GLU A 124 -8.37 -28.27 -30.29
CA GLU A 124 -9.11 -28.90 -31.41
C GLU A 124 -10.63 -28.67 -31.34
N LYS A 125 -11.14 -28.15 -30.21
CA LYS A 125 -12.57 -27.88 -29.99
C LYS A 125 -12.92 -26.39 -30.01
N ILE A 126 -11.92 -25.53 -30.21
CA ILE A 126 -12.13 -24.08 -30.22
C ILE A 126 -12.40 -23.66 -31.66
N ASP A 127 -13.68 -23.53 -32.02
CA ASP A 127 -14.12 -23.20 -33.39
C ASP A 127 -13.47 -21.90 -33.87
N MET A 128 -13.31 -20.91 -32.99
CA MET A 128 -12.70 -19.64 -33.33
C MET A 128 -11.24 -19.76 -33.82
N LEU A 129 -10.51 -20.84 -33.50
CA LEU A 129 -9.16 -21.08 -34.05
C LEU A 129 -9.17 -21.45 -35.55
N ASP A 130 -10.28 -21.96 -36.08
CA ASP A 130 -10.43 -22.21 -37.52
C ASP A 130 -10.64 -20.92 -38.32
N PHE A 131 -11.35 -19.95 -37.72
CA PHE A 131 -11.74 -18.72 -38.42
C PHE A 131 -10.83 -17.52 -38.14
N ALA A 132 -10.09 -17.52 -37.04
CA ALA A 132 -9.26 -16.39 -36.63
C ALA A 132 -8.12 -16.12 -37.64
N GLN A 133 -8.04 -14.87 -38.11
CA GLN A 133 -6.90 -14.42 -38.92
C GLN A 133 -5.68 -14.17 -38.04
N PHE A 134 -5.89 -13.70 -36.80
CA PHE A 134 -4.88 -13.47 -35.79
C PHE A 134 -5.32 -14.07 -34.46
N VAL A 135 -4.36 -14.58 -33.69
CA VAL A 135 -4.59 -15.08 -32.33
C VAL A 135 -3.68 -14.36 -31.35
N ALA A 136 -4.23 -13.87 -30.26
CA ALA A 136 -3.49 -13.23 -29.16
C ALA A 136 -3.66 -14.06 -27.89
N ILE A 137 -2.57 -14.68 -27.44
CA ILE A 137 -2.48 -15.31 -26.12
C ILE A 137 -2.10 -14.21 -25.14
N ASN A 138 -3.12 -13.56 -24.57
CA ASN A 138 -2.97 -12.46 -23.64
C ASN A 138 -2.71 -12.97 -22.21
N LYS A 139 -2.15 -12.12 -21.34
CA LYS A 139 -1.63 -12.49 -20.01
C LYS A 139 -0.43 -13.45 -20.12
N PHE A 140 0.49 -13.09 -21.01
CA PHE A 140 1.69 -13.89 -21.29
C PHE A 140 2.68 -13.97 -20.12
N ASP A 141 2.45 -13.21 -19.05
CA ASP A 141 3.12 -13.31 -17.75
C ASP A 141 2.76 -14.57 -16.97
N ARG A 142 1.66 -15.26 -17.33
CA ARG A 142 1.22 -16.45 -16.60
C ARG A 142 2.08 -17.67 -16.89
N LYS A 143 2.15 -18.56 -15.91
CA LYS A 143 2.87 -19.83 -16.00
C LYS A 143 2.34 -20.65 -17.20
N GLY A 144 3.26 -21.19 -17.99
CA GLY A 144 2.92 -22.00 -19.17
C GLY A 144 2.62 -21.19 -20.43
N ALA A 145 2.77 -19.86 -20.42
CA ALA A 145 2.54 -19.01 -21.60
C ALA A 145 3.38 -19.41 -22.83
N SER A 146 4.65 -19.79 -22.65
CA SER A 146 5.51 -20.26 -23.75
C SER A 146 5.03 -21.59 -24.34
N ASP A 147 4.57 -22.52 -23.51
CA ASP A 147 3.98 -23.79 -23.97
C ASP A 147 2.65 -23.55 -24.69
N ALA A 148 1.81 -22.66 -24.13
CA ALA A 148 0.58 -22.20 -24.75
C ALA A 148 0.82 -21.62 -26.15
N LEU A 149 1.83 -20.77 -26.32
CA LEU A 149 2.21 -20.22 -27.63
C LEU A 149 2.54 -21.31 -28.63
N ARG A 150 3.37 -22.28 -28.24
CA ARG A 150 3.74 -23.40 -29.08
C ARG A 150 2.52 -24.23 -29.49
N ASP A 151 1.67 -24.57 -28.53
CA ASP A 151 0.56 -25.50 -28.77
C ASP A 151 -0.54 -24.86 -29.62
N VAL A 152 -0.86 -23.58 -29.38
CA VAL A 152 -1.80 -22.80 -30.19
C VAL A 152 -1.23 -22.55 -31.59
N ALA A 153 0.05 -22.20 -31.73
CA ALA A 153 0.67 -22.02 -33.04
C ALA A 153 0.64 -23.30 -33.88
N LYS A 154 0.92 -24.46 -33.26
CA LYS A 154 0.76 -25.76 -33.92
C LYS A 154 -0.69 -26.03 -34.33
N GLN A 155 -1.65 -25.73 -33.46
CA GLN A 155 -3.06 -25.93 -33.81
C GLN A 155 -3.49 -25.04 -34.98
N VAL A 156 -3.14 -23.75 -34.96
CA VAL A 156 -3.45 -22.82 -36.06
C VAL A 156 -2.80 -23.25 -37.37
N GLN A 157 -1.55 -23.75 -37.32
CA GLN A 157 -0.88 -24.32 -38.49
C GLN A 157 -1.67 -25.50 -39.09
N ARG A 158 -2.15 -26.41 -38.22
CA ARG A 158 -2.96 -27.59 -38.62
C ARG A 158 -4.28 -27.16 -39.25
N ASN A 159 -5.01 -26.26 -38.59
CA ASN A 159 -6.32 -25.78 -39.06
C ASN A 159 -6.22 -25.08 -40.42
N ARG A 160 -5.08 -24.45 -40.72
CA ARG A 160 -4.79 -23.81 -42.02
C ARG A 160 -4.14 -24.75 -43.05
N GLU A 161 -3.83 -25.98 -42.66
CA GLU A 161 -3.05 -26.93 -43.47
C GLU A 161 -1.70 -26.36 -43.97
N ALA A 162 -1.14 -25.40 -43.23
CA ALA A 162 0.02 -24.60 -43.63
C ALA A 162 1.36 -25.28 -43.27
N TRP A 163 1.51 -26.55 -43.66
CA TRP A 163 2.64 -27.40 -43.25
C TRP A 163 4.01 -26.94 -43.73
N THR A 164 4.06 -26.09 -44.76
CA THR A 164 5.30 -25.51 -45.32
C THR A 164 5.72 -24.22 -44.62
N VAL A 165 4.88 -23.66 -43.75
CA VAL A 165 5.16 -22.45 -42.98
C VAL A 165 5.56 -22.86 -41.57
N ALA A 166 6.65 -22.32 -41.02
CA ALA A 166 7.08 -22.65 -39.67
C ALA A 166 6.01 -22.24 -38.64
N THR A 167 5.88 -22.98 -37.53
CA THR A 167 4.89 -22.66 -36.49
C THR A 167 5.13 -21.29 -35.87
N GLU A 168 6.39 -20.86 -35.79
CA GLU A 168 6.78 -19.53 -35.29
C GLU A 168 6.33 -18.37 -36.21
N ASP A 169 6.04 -18.66 -37.48
CA ASP A 169 5.54 -17.66 -38.43
C ASP A 169 4.02 -17.56 -38.47
N MET A 170 3.31 -18.49 -37.81
CA MET A 170 1.85 -18.43 -37.66
C MET A 170 1.44 -17.11 -36.99
N PRO A 171 0.27 -16.54 -37.33
CA PRO A 171 -0.20 -15.27 -36.75
C PRO A 171 -0.75 -15.45 -35.33
N VAL A 172 0.07 -16.06 -34.46
CA VAL A 172 -0.19 -16.27 -33.04
C VAL A 172 0.83 -15.44 -32.25
N PHE A 173 0.33 -14.61 -31.35
CA PHE A 173 1.13 -13.63 -30.61
C PHE A 173 0.95 -13.81 -29.11
N GLY A 174 2.02 -13.67 -28.34
CA GLY A 174 1.98 -13.63 -26.88
C GLY A 174 1.93 -12.19 -26.40
N THR A 175 0.82 -11.74 -25.80
CA THR A 175 0.62 -10.33 -25.43
C THR A 175 0.44 -10.13 -23.93
N MET A 176 0.85 -8.97 -23.42
CA MET A 176 0.56 -8.55 -22.04
C MET A 176 -0.11 -7.18 -22.04
N ALA A 177 -1.43 -7.13 -22.23
CA ALA A 177 -2.16 -5.86 -22.27
C ALA A 177 -2.19 -5.10 -20.92
N SER A 178 -1.87 -5.77 -19.81
CA SER A 178 -1.69 -5.14 -18.48
C SER A 178 -0.41 -4.32 -18.40
N ARG A 179 0.61 -4.68 -19.20
CA ARG A 179 1.90 -4.02 -19.24
C ARG A 179 1.86 -2.84 -20.22
N PHE A 180 2.28 -1.68 -19.73
CA PHE A 180 2.43 -0.52 -20.61
C PHE A 180 3.57 -0.74 -21.62
N ASN A 181 3.34 -0.33 -22.87
CA ASN A 181 4.29 -0.46 -23.98
C ASN A 181 4.83 -1.88 -24.21
N ASP A 182 4.00 -2.90 -23.95
CA ASP A 182 4.33 -4.29 -24.26
C ASP A 182 4.74 -4.46 -25.74
N ASP A 183 5.86 -5.13 -25.94
CA ASP A 183 6.42 -5.46 -27.25
C ASP A 183 5.64 -6.57 -27.94
N GLY A 184 5.05 -7.50 -27.18
CA GLY A 184 4.09 -8.49 -27.69
C GLY A 184 2.84 -7.88 -28.32
N VAL A 185 2.20 -6.92 -27.63
CA VAL A 185 1.06 -6.16 -28.18
C VAL A 185 1.48 -5.36 -29.41
N THR A 186 2.68 -4.78 -29.39
CA THR A 186 3.20 -4.02 -30.54
C THR A 186 3.47 -4.94 -31.74
N ALA A 187 3.96 -6.16 -31.52
CA ALA A 187 4.13 -7.15 -32.57
C ALA A 187 2.79 -7.54 -33.22
N LEU A 188 1.75 -7.78 -32.40
CA LEU A 188 0.39 -8.02 -32.89
C LEU A 188 -0.13 -6.84 -33.73
N TYR A 189 0.05 -5.61 -33.24
CA TYR A 189 -0.34 -4.40 -33.96
C TYR A 189 0.36 -4.29 -35.33
N GLN A 190 1.67 -4.53 -35.38
CA GLN A 190 2.45 -4.47 -36.62
C GLN A 190 2.03 -5.55 -37.61
N ALA A 191 1.51 -6.70 -37.14
CA ALA A 191 0.96 -7.74 -38.00
C ALA A 191 -0.45 -7.42 -38.52
N LEU A 192 -1.29 -6.75 -37.71
CA LEU A 192 -2.62 -6.27 -38.13
C LEU A 192 -2.53 -5.15 -39.18
N LYS A 193 -1.55 -4.26 -39.02
CA LYS A 193 -1.37 -3.06 -39.84
C LYS A 193 -1.38 -3.32 -41.37
N PRO A 194 -0.53 -4.20 -41.95
CA PRO A 194 -0.53 -4.46 -43.38
C PRO A 194 -1.85 -5.08 -43.85
N ARG A 195 -2.44 -5.97 -43.05
CA ARG A 195 -3.71 -6.62 -43.39
C ARG A 195 -4.86 -5.61 -43.49
N LEU A 196 -4.91 -4.65 -42.58
CA LEU A 196 -5.92 -3.57 -42.63
C LEU A 196 -5.67 -2.62 -43.80
N ALA A 197 -4.40 -2.35 -44.15
CA ALA A 197 -4.06 -1.53 -45.32
C ALA A 197 -4.51 -2.20 -46.64
N GLU A 198 -4.34 -3.53 -46.77
CA GLU A 198 -4.86 -4.30 -47.91
C GLU A 198 -6.37 -4.21 -48.06
N LEU A 199 -7.09 -4.04 -46.95
CA LEU A 199 -8.54 -3.84 -46.92
C LEU A 199 -8.97 -2.38 -47.14
N GLY A 200 -8.03 -1.48 -47.44
CA GLY A 200 -8.30 -0.10 -47.83
C GLY A 200 -8.09 0.95 -46.73
N LEU A 201 -7.62 0.56 -45.54
CA LEU A 201 -7.29 1.52 -44.48
C LEU A 201 -6.07 2.35 -44.90
N GLN A 202 -6.26 3.67 -45.03
CA GLN A 202 -5.17 4.59 -45.39
C GLN A 202 -4.27 4.84 -44.18
N LEU A 203 -3.00 4.45 -44.30
CA LEU A 203 -2.01 4.57 -43.24
C LEU A 203 -0.77 5.32 -43.74
N SER A 204 -0.19 6.12 -42.85
CA SER A 204 1.10 6.77 -43.06
C SER A 204 2.25 5.93 -42.52
N ALA A 205 3.50 6.33 -42.84
CA ALA A 205 4.69 5.68 -42.30
C ALA A 205 4.63 5.67 -40.76
N GLY A 206 4.75 4.48 -40.17
CA GLY A 206 4.58 4.31 -38.73
C GLY A 206 5.73 4.91 -37.93
N ARG A 207 5.42 5.42 -36.74
CA ARG A 207 6.40 5.92 -35.77
C ARG A 207 6.87 4.85 -34.79
N LEU A 208 6.09 3.77 -34.62
CA LEU A 208 6.46 2.68 -33.71
C LEU A 208 7.45 1.74 -34.39
N GLN A 209 8.51 1.40 -33.65
CA GLN A 209 9.47 0.40 -34.10
C GLN A 209 8.79 -0.97 -34.20
N GLN A 210 9.14 -1.73 -35.24
CA GLN A 210 8.69 -3.11 -35.38
C GLN A 210 9.52 -4.02 -34.45
N PRO A 211 8.89 -4.71 -33.48
CA PRO A 211 9.60 -5.66 -32.64
C PRO A 211 10.08 -6.86 -33.46
N ALA A 212 11.24 -7.41 -33.10
CA ALA A 212 11.77 -8.65 -33.71
C ALA A 212 11.13 -9.93 -33.11
N THR A 213 10.23 -9.78 -32.14
CA THR A 213 9.55 -10.86 -31.42
C THR A 213 8.08 -10.96 -31.81
N ARG A 214 7.46 -12.11 -31.55
CA ARG A 214 6.00 -12.33 -31.61
C ARG A 214 5.36 -12.50 -30.23
N HIS A 215 6.14 -12.46 -29.17
CA HIS A 215 5.65 -12.58 -27.81
C HIS A 215 6.34 -11.56 -26.90
N SER A 216 5.66 -11.18 -25.82
CA SER A 216 6.22 -10.30 -24.81
C SER A 216 7.55 -10.83 -24.28
N THR A 217 8.61 -10.02 -24.37
CA THR A 217 9.97 -10.42 -23.91
C THR A 217 10.25 -10.00 -22.47
N HIS A 218 9.39 -9.18 -21.89
CA HIS A 218 9.65 -8.62 -20.58
C HIS A 218 9.20 -9.56 -19.45
N GLN A 219 10.15 -10.36 -18.97
CA GLN A 219 9.93 -11.43 -17.98
C GLN A 219 10.41 -11.10 -16.56
N ASN A 220 10.58 -9.84 -16.16
CA ASN A 220 10.90 -9.50 -14.76
C ASN A 220 9.60 -9.16 -14.00
N PRO A 221 8.89 -10.16 -13.45
CA PRO A 221 7.71 -9.89 -12.64
C PRO A 221 8.12 -9.18 -11.35
N ILE A 222 7.20 -8.39 -10.80
CA ILE A 222 7.36 -7.72 -9.50
C ILE A 222 7.66 -8.75 -8.39
N VAL A 223 6.97 -9.90 -8.43
CA VAL A 223 7.22 -11.06 -7.58
C VAL A 223 7.44 -12.27 -8.49
N PRO A 224 8.61 -12.95 -8.43
CA PRO A 224 8.89 -14.13 -9.24
C PRO A 224 7.88 -15.26 -9.02
N ALA A 225 7.56 -16.01 -10.08
CA ALA A 225 6.61 -17.14 -10.00
C ALA A 225 7.03 -18.22 -8.99
N ALA A 226 8.33 -18.38 -8.73
CA ALA A 226 8.84 -19.29 -7.70
C ALA A 226 8.51 -18.85 -6.27
N ARG A 227 8.20 -17.56 -6.09
CA ARG A 227 7.89 -16.94 -4.80
C ARG A 227 6.40 -16.68 -4.60
N THR A 228 5.53 -17.06 -5.53
CA THR A 228 4.08 -16.78 -5.50
C THR A 228 3.37 -17.21 -4.20
N ARG A 229 3.85 -18.25 -3.51
CA ARG A 229 3.28 -18.77 -2.25
C ARG A 229 3.95 -18.21 -0.98
N TYR A 230 4.68 -17.10 -1.07
CA TYR A 230 5.40 -16.48 0.04
C TYR A 230 4.56 -16.27 1.32
N LEU A 231 3.28 -15.91 1.19
CA LEU A 231 2.36 -15.72 2.32
C LEU A 231 2.06 -17.04 3.05
N ALA A 232 1.82 -18.14 2.34
CA ALA A 232 1.60 -19.44 2.96
C ALA A 232 2.84 -19.91 3.72
N GLU A 233 4.04 -19.74 3.14
CA GLU A 233 5.30 -20.02 3.84
C GLU A 233 5.48 -19.15 5.11
N ILE A 234 4.98 -17.90 5.11
CA ILE A 234 4.99 -17.05 6.31
C ILE A 234 4.01 -17.61 7.36
N SER A 235 2.80 -17.99 6.96
CA SER A 235 1.82 -18.64 7.83
C SER A 235 2.42 -19.87 8.51
N ASP A 236 3.05 -20.76 7.74
CA ASP A 236 3.72 -21.96 8.25
C ASP A 236 4.86 -21.61 9.21
N THR A 237 5.64 -20.57 8.91
CA THR A 237 6.73 -20.10 9.77
C THR A 237 6.20 -19.63 11.13
N VAL A 238 5.13 -18.82 11.16
CA VAL A 238 4.56 -18.29 12.39
C VAL A 238 3.89 -19.41 13.21
N ARG A 239 3.12 -20.29 12.57
CA ARG A 239 2.53 -21.47 13.23
C ARG A 239 3.61 -22.39 13.81
N GLY A 240 4.69 -22.63 13.06
CA GLY A 240 5.84 -23.42 13.50
C GLY A 240 6.56 -22.80 14.71
N TYR A 241 6.74 -21.48 14.72
CA TYR A 241 7.31 -20.76 15.87
C TYR A 241 6.46 -20.95 17.14
N LYS A 242 5.14 -20.81 17.03
CA LYS A 242 4.21 -21.00 18.16
C LYS A 242 4.23 -22.43 18.67
N GLN A 243 4.19 -23.40 17.76
CA GLN A 243 4.29 -24.82 18.12
C GLN A 243 5.58 -25.11 18.89
N ARG A 244 6.71 -24.56 18.43
CA ARG A 244 7.99 -24.63 19.15
C ARG A 244 7.89 -23.99 20.54
N ALA A 245 7.30 -22.79 20.66
CA ALA A 245 7.14 -22.12 21.96
C ALA A 245 6.35 -22.99 22.96
N HIS A 246 5.26 -23.61 22.52
CA HIS A 246 4.48 -24.53 23.36
C HIS A 246 5.24 -25.80 23.73
N GLN A 247 5.94 -26.41 22.78
CA GLN A 247 6.74 -27.62 23.04
C GLN A 247 7.88 -27.34 24.02
N GLN A 248 8.60 -26.23 23.83
CA GLN A 248 9.71 -25.84 24.71
C GLN A 248 9.21 -25.44 26.10
N ALA A 249 8.07 -24.75 26.20
CA ALA A 249 7.42 -24.47 27.47
C ALA A 249 7.00 -25.75 28.22
N GLN A 250 6.47 -26.74 27.51
CA GLN A 250 6.14 -28.03 28.12
C GLN A 250 7.38 -28.76 28.63
N LEU A 251 8.49 -28.75 27.86
CA LEU A 251 9.77 -29.31 28.32
C LEU A 251 10.29 -28.59 29.56
N ALA A 252 10.26 -27.25 29.59
CA ALA A 252 10.70 -26.46 30.74
C ALA A 252 9.90 -26.80 32.01
N ARG A 253 8.57 -26.91 31.88
CA ARG A 253 7.67 -27.34 32.96
C ARG A 253 8.02 -28.74 33.47
N GLU A 254 8.18 -29.70 32.58
CA GLU A 254 8.52 -31.08 32.96
C GLU A 254 9.88 -31.17 33.66
N ILE A 255 10.89 -30.45 33.16
CA ILE A 255 12.22 -30.37 33.80
C ILE A 255 12.10 -29.82 35.21
N GLN A 256 11.36 -28.71 35.38
CA GLN A 256 11.14 -28.09 36.70
C GLN A 256 10.41 -29.05 37.66
N GLN A 257 9.34 -29.68 37.21
CA GLN A 257 8.54 -30.63 38.00
C GLN A 257 9.36 -31.84 38.45
N LEU A 258 10.18 -32.42 37.56
CA LEU A 258 11.02 -33.57 37.88
C LEU A 258 12.12 -33.22 38.89
N ARG A 259 12.77 -32.05 38.72
CA ARG A 259 13.76 -31.55 39.69
C ARG A 259 13.12 -31.25 41.05
N ALA A 260 11.92 -30.66 41.05
CA ALA A 260 11.18 -30.40 42.28
C ALA A 260 10.79 -31.71 43.00
N ALA A 261 10.26 -32.69 42.27
CA ALA A 261 9.92 -34.00 42.82
C ALA A 261 11.15 -34.75 43.35
N SER A 262 12.27 -34.73 42.62
CA SER A 262 13.55 -35.31 43.08
C SER A 262 13.98 -34.70 44.42
N ARG A 263 13.95 -33.37 44.54
CA ARG A 263 14.30 -32.67 45.79
C ARG A 263 13.38 -33.04 46.95
N MET A 264 12.07 -33.14 46.73
CA MET A 264 11.12 -33.57 47.77
C MET A 264 11.38 -35.02 48.21
N LEU A 265 11.63 -35.92 47.25
CA LEU A 265 11.97 -37.32 47.54
C LEU A 265 13.26 -37.45 48.34
N GLN A 266 14.29 -36.67 48.01
CA GLN A 266 15.56 -36.65 48.76
C GLN A 266 15.37 -36.17 50.20
N ALA A 267 14.49 -35.18 50.43
CA ALA A 267 14.24 -34.63 51.74
C ALA A 267 13.39 -35.57 52.63
N ASP A 268 12.28 -36.09 52.10
CA ASP A 268 11.27 -36.78 52.90
C ASP A 268 11.40 -38.31 52.90
N LYS A 269 12.09 -38.87 51.89
CA LYS A 269 12.34 -40.31 51.70
C LYS A 269 13.80 -40.57 51.34
N PRO A 270 14.77 -40.19 52.19
CA PRO A 270 16.20 -40.36 51.90
C PRO A 270 16.59 -41.84 51.71
N ASP A 271 15.80 -42.77 52.25
CA ASP A 271 15.92 -44.22 52.07
C ASP A 271 15.51 -44.71 50.65
N ARG A 272 14.88 -43.86 49.84
CA ARG A 272 14.45 -44.16 48.46
C ARG A 272 15.25 -43.40 47.39
N ALA A 273 16.57 -43.37 47.53
CA ALA A 273 17.48 -42.64 46.63
C ALA A 273 17.23 -42.90 45.12
N ARG A 274 16.97 -44.15 44.72
CA ARG A 274 16.70 -44.52 43.32
C ARG A 274 15.52 -43.80 42.69
N ALA A 275 14.50 -43.45 43.46
CA ALA A 275 13.33 -42.72 42.94
C ALA A 275 13.68 -41.27 42.61
N ALA A 276 14.51 -40.63 43.45
CA ALA A 276 15.01 -39.29 43.19
C ALA A 276 16.01 -39.27 42.02
N GLU A 277 16.93 -40.23 41.98
CA GLU A 277 17.87 -40.40 40.86
C GLU A 277 17.14 -40.56 39.53
N ALA A 278 16.14 -41.44 39.46
CA ALA A 278 15.33 -41.64 38.26
C ALA A 278 14.63 -40.35 37.79
N ALA A 279 14.09 -39.56 38.72
CA ALA A 279 13.48 -38.26 38.40
C ALA A 279 14.53 -37.26 37.86
N ASN A 280 15.73 -37.22 38.44
CA ASN A 280 16.80 -36.34 38.00
C ASN A 280 17.40 -36.74 36.65
N ASP A 281 17.52 -38.04 36.38
CA ASP A 281 17.97 -38.58 35.08
C ASP A 281 16.97 -38.21 33.98
N LEU A 282 15.67 -38.34 34.26
CA LEU A 282 14.60 -37.92 33.37
C LEU A 282 14.61 -36.40 33.11
N ALA A 283 14.93 -35.60 34.12
CA ALA A 283 15.08 -34.14 33.96
C ALA A 283 16.28 -33.81 33.06
N SER A 284 17.42 -34.45 33.30
CA SER A 284 18.65 -34.26 32.53
C SER A 284 18.47 -34.69 31.08
N SER A 285 17.73 -35.79 30.84
CA SER A 285 17.37 -36.23 29.49
C SER A 285 16.51 -35.20 28.76
N ARG A 286 15.49 -34.64 29.41
CA ARG A 286 14.63 -33.59 28.82
C ARG A 286 15.38 -32.30 28.53
N GLU A 287 16.32 -31.92 29.39
CA GLU A 287 17.14 -30.72 29.22
C GLU A 287 17.98 -30.75 27.93
N GLN A 288 18.34 -31.93 27.42
CA GLN A 288 19.00 -32.08 26.12
C GLN A 288 18.13 -31.62 24.94
N TYR A 289 16.81 -31.67 25.08
CA TYR A 289 15.85 -31.22 24.07
C TYR A 289 15.39 -29.76 24.25
N LEU A 290 15.75 -29.14 25.37
CA LEU A 290 15.52 -27.71 25.57
C LEU A 290 16.57 -26.92 24.78
N GLY A 291 16.08 -26.11 23.84
CA GLY A 291 16.92 -25.34 22.92
C GLY A 291 17.84 -24.34 23.63
N ALA A 292 18.97 -24.02 23.01
CA ALA A 292 19.98 -23.15 23.62
C ALA A 292 19.47 -21.72 23.86
N ALA A 293 18.64 -21.19 22.95
CA ALA A 293 18.03 -19.87 23.10
C ALA A 293 17.00 -19.84 24.23
N GLU A 294 16.17 -20.88 24.33
CA GLU A 294 15.15 -21.05 25.35
C GLU A 294 15.75 -21.23 26.75
N ARG A 295 16.82 -22.02 26.85
CA ARG A 295 17.61 -22.16 28.09
C ARG A 295 18.19 -20.83 28.53
N LYS A 296 18.70 -20.03 27.59
CA LYS A 296 19.23 -18.68 27.87
C LYS A 296 18.12 -17.75 28.36
N LEU A 297 16.92 -17.79 27.77
CA LEU A 297 15.78 -16.99 28.22
C LEU A 297 15.41 -17.28 29.68
N LEU A 298 15.31 -18.56 30.06
CA LEU A 298 15.04 -18.94 31.45
C LEU A 298 16.18 -18.55 32.39
N ALA A 299 17.44 -18.74 31.99
CA ALA A 299 18.59 -18.37 32.80
C ALA A 299 18.69 -16.86 33.06
N GLN A 300 18.14 -16.02 32.17
CA GLN A 300 18.14 -14.56 32.28
C GLN A 300 16.91 -14.01 33.02
N TRP A 301 15.96 -14.85 33.42
CA TRP A 301 14.71 -14.42 34.04
C TRP A 301 14.94 -13.65 35.35
N ASP A 302 15.75 -14.20 36.26
CA ASP A 302 16.03 -13.58 37.56
C ASP A 302 16.77 -12.24 37.41
N ASP A 303 17.67 -12.15 36.42
CA ASP A 303 18.35 -10.89 36.06
C ASP A 303 17.37 -9.85 35.54
N MET A 304 16.43 -10.26 34.68
CA MET A 304 15.37 -9.40 34.18
C MET A 304 14.48 -8.91 35.33
N GLN A 305 14.06 -9.79 36.24
CA GLN A 305 13.27 -9.40 37.41
C GLN A 305 14.00 -8.35 38.27
N ARG A 306 15.29 -8.54 38.52
CA ARG A 306 16.11 -7.56 39.26
C ARG A 306 16.22 -6.22 38.52
N ALA A 307 16.41 -6.25 37.20
CA ALA A 307 16.53 -5.04 36.39
C ALA A 307 15.25 -4.19 36.38
N TYR A 308 14.07 -4.81 36.44
CA TYR A 308 12.76 -4.12 36.47
C TYR A 308 12.19 -3.94 37.90
N ALA A 309 12.91 -4.32 38.96
CA ALA A 309 12.47 -4.15 40.34
C ALA A 309 12.85 -2.80 40.96
N GLY A 310 13.90 -2.15 40.44
CA GLY A 310 14.41 -0.87 40.94
C GLY A 310 13.58 0.36 40.52
N ASP A 311 14.04 1.54 40.93
CA ASP A 311 13.46 2.83 40.52
C ASP A 311 14.06 3.33 39.18
N GLU A 312 15.25 2.84 38.82
CA GLU A 312 15.97 3.15 37.58
C GLU A 312 16.36 1.88 36.81
N TYR A 313 16.34 1.97 35.48
CA TYR A 313 16.90 0.99 34.56
C TYR A 313 18.20 1.53 33.97
N VAL A 314 19.31 0.80 34.16
CA VAL A 314 20.65 1.24 33.76
C VAL A 314 21.13 0.40 32.58
N VAL A 315 21.39 1.06 31.45
CA VAL A 315 22.01 0.42 30.27
C VAL A 315 23.40 1.00 30.06
N LYS A 316 24.40 0.14 30.00
CA LYS A 316 25.76 0.51 29.59
C LYS A 316 25.89 0.37 28.07
N ILE A 317 26.03 1.50 27.38
CA ILE A 317 26.35 1.53 25.95
C ILE A 317 27.76 2.08 25.81
N ARG A 318 28.72 1.19 25.53
CA ARG A 318 30.17 1.51 25.55
C ARG A 318 30.55 2.13 26.90
N ASP A 319 31.11 3.34 26.92
CA ASP A 319 31.54 4.04 28.14
C ASP A 319 30.45 4.94 28.76
N LYS A 320 29.21 4.93 28.21
CA LYS A 320 28.10 5.77 28.72
C LYS A 320 27.06 4.92 29.44
N GLU A 321 26.78 5.27 30.70
CA GLU A 321 25.61 4.80 31.44
C GLU A 321 24.39 5.66 31.06
N ILE A 322 23.36 5.05 30.51
CA ILE A 322 22.05 5.66 30.32
C ILE A 322 21.15 5.15 31.44
N ARG A 323 20.61 6.07 32.23
CA ARG A 323 19.68 5.78 33.32
C ARG A 323 18.30 6.25 32.92
N THR A 324 17.31 5.37 33.07
CA THR A 324 15.91 5.68 32.78
C THR A 324 15.08 5.44 34.03
N ALA A 325 14.33 6.43 34.49
CA ALA A 325 13.38 6.24 35.57
C ALA A 325 12.28 5.26 35.13
N ILE A 326 12.04 4.20 35.91
CA ILE A 326 11.07 3.15 35.59
C ILE A 326 9.90 3.09 36.57
N THR A 327 9.81 4.07 37.48
CA THR A 327 8.68 4.22 38.40
C THR A 327 8.11 5.64 38.35
N THR A 328 6.79 5.75 38.45
CA THR A 328 6.07 7.01 38.67
C THR A 328 5.29 6.92 39.98
N THR A 329 5.45 7.88 40.88
CA THR A 329 4.72 7.91 42.15
C THR A 329 3.42 8.69 42.00
N THR A 330 2.30 8.07 42.38
CA THR A 330 0.97 8.72 42.39
C THR A 330 0.82 9.72 43.54
N LEU A 331 -0.23 10.55 43.50
CA LEU A 331 -0.58 11.45 44.61
C LEU A 331 -0.82 10.70 45.93
N SER A 332 -1.26 9.44 45.88
CA SER A 332 -1.47 8.58 47.06
C SER A 332 -0.18 7.93 47.59
N GLY A 333 0.98 8.18 46.96
CA GLY A 333 2.26 7.58 47.32
C GLY A 333 2.53 6.20 46.71
N THR A 334 1.58 5.63 45.95
CA THR A 334 1.78 4.34 45.26
C THR A 334 2.80 4.49 44.13
N LYS A 335 3.82 3.62 44.12
CA LYS A 335 4.79 3.51 43.01
C LYS A 335 4.22 2.65 41.88
N ILE A 336 4.03 3.25 40.71
CA ILE A 336 3.60 2.57 39.47
C ILE A 336 4.82 2.32 38.61
N ARG A 337 5.07 1.06 38.26
CA ARG A 337 6.17 0.68 37.36
C ARG A 337 5.78 0.91 35.90
N LYS A 338 6.72 1.42 35.10
CA LYS A 338 6.57 1.54 33.63
C LYS A 338 6.32 0.16 33.01
N VAL A 339 7.06 -0.87 33.41
CA VAL A 339 6.87 -2.24 32.94
C VAL A 339 6.61 -3.17 34.13
N SER A 340 5.49 -3.87 34.10
CA SER A 340 5.12 -4.86 35.12
C SER A 340 5.40 -6.28 34.60
N LEU A 341 6.22 -7.04 35.32
CA LEU A 341 6.53 -8.43 34.99
C LEU A 341 5.54 -9.41 35.65
N PRO A 342 5.23 -10.55 35.01
CA PRO A 342 4.44 -11.59 35.66
C PRO A 342 5.20 -12.23 36.83
N ARG A 343 4.45 -12.80 37.76
CA ARG A 343 4.96 -13.50 38.95
C ARG A 343 4.76 -15.01 38.85
N TYR A 344 5.00 -15.57 37.66
CA TYR A 344 4.88 -17.00 37.44
C TYR A 344 5.97 -17.75 38.20
N GLU A 345 5.60 -18.88 38.79
CA GLU A 345 6.52 -19.84 39.41
C GLU A 345 6.86 -21.00 38.47
N ASP A 346 5.95 -21.34 37.56
CA ASP A 346 6.15 -22.39 36.56
C ASP A 346 7.09 -21.92 35.44
N ASP A 347 8.20 -22.63 35.25
CA ASP A 347 9.17 -22.32 34.19
C ASP A 347 8.56 -22.51 32.79
N GLY A 348 7.53 -23.34 32.65
CA GLY A 348 6.77 -23.45 31.41
C GLY A 348 6.03 -22.15 31.06
N GLU A 349 5.32 -21.55 32.01
CA GLU A 349 4.64 -20.27 31.80
C GLU A 349 5.63 -19.11 31.60
N ARG A 350 6.76 -19.10 32.33
CA ARG A 350 7.84 -18.13 32.12
C ARG A 350 8.38 -18.19 30.69
N LEU A 351 8.75 -19.38 30.22
CA LEU A 351 9.32 -19.54 28.88
C LEU A 351 8.30 -19.22 27.79
N LYS A 352 7.06 -19.71 27.93
CA LYS A 352 5.96 -19.39 27.00
C LYS A 352 5.77 -17.89 26.88
N TRP A 353 5.70 -17.18 28.00
CA TRP A 353 5.54 -15.73 28.01
C TRP A 353 6.74 -15.00 27.37
N LEU A 354 7.98 -15.39 27.71
CA LEU A 354 9.19 -14.82 27.11
C LEU A 354 9.29 -15.03 25.59
N MET A 355 8.72 -16.13 25.08
CA MET A 355 8.71 -16.42 23.64
C MET A 355 7.55 -15.76 22.89
N LEU A 356 6.36 -15.65 23.49
CA LEU A 356 5.18 -15.15 22.77
C LEU A 356 4.91 -13.67 23.02
N GLU A 357 5.26 -13.16 24.20
CA GLU A 357 4.85 -11.85 24.69
C GLU A 357 5.90 -11.19 25.58
N ASN A 358 7.17 -11.27 25.23
CA ASN A 358 8.25 -10.69 26.03
C ASN A 358 8.03 -9.20 26.37
N VAL A 359 8.84 -8.66 27.29
CA VAL A 359 8.84 -7.23 27.63
C VAL A 359 8.97 -6.35 26.37
N PRO A 360 8.44 -5.10 26.38
CA PRO A 360 8.69 -4.14 25.32
C PRO A 360 10.19 -4.04 24.99
N GLY A 361 10.54 -3.98 23.71
CA GLY A 361 11.92 -3.91 23.25
C GLY A 361 12.66 -5.25 23.16
N SER A 362 12.02 -6.37 23.50
CA SER A 362 12.59 -7.72 23.35
C SER A 362 11.77 -8.58 22.39
N PHE A 363 12.42 -9.44 21.62
CA PHE A 363 11.75 -10.33 20.65
C PHE A 363 10.69 -11.20 21.35
N PRO A 364 9.48 -11.39 20.76
CA PRO A 364 9.04 -10.97 19.41
C PRO A 364 8.36 -9.58 19.37
N TYR A 365 8.70 -8.69 20.30
CA TYR A 365 8.25 -7.28 20.34
C TYR A 365 6.74 -7.08 20.45
N THR A 366 6.01 -8.09 20.90
CA THR A 366 4.54 -8.08 21.05
C THR A 366 4.05 -6.85 21.82
N ALA A 367 4.71 -6.51 22.94
CA ALA A 367 4.34 -5.36 23.79
C ALA A 367 4.97 -4.02 23.36
N GLY A 368 5.73 -3.99 22.25
CA GLY A 368 6.35 -2.79 21.71
C GLY A 368 7.78 -3.00 21.22
N THR A 369 8.21 -2.19 20.27
CA THR A 369 9.54 -2.29 19.63
C THR A 369 10.69 -1.68 20.43
N PHE A 370 10.38 -0.85 21.42
CA PHE A 370 11.35 -0.14 22.26
C PHE A 370 11.14 -0.54 23.72
N ALA A 371 12.22 -0.49 24.51
CA ALA A 371 12.21 -0.86 25.92
C ALA A 371 11.26 0.02 26.76
N PHE A 372 11.26 1.32 26.46
CA PHE A 372 10.38 2.32 27.08
C PHE A 372 9.91 3.32 26.02
N LYS A 373 8.79 3.97 26.28
CA LYS A 373 8.31 5.11 25.48
C LYS A 373 9.31 6.28 25.55
N ARG A 374 9.32 7.12 24.51
CA ARG A 374 10.23 8.28 24.46
C ARG A 374 9.84 9.32 25.50
N GLU A 375 10.82 9.83 26.24
CA GLU A 375 10.64 11.01 27.09
C GLU A 375 10.81 12.27 26.24
N GLY A 376 9.84 13.18 26.28
CA GLY A 376 9.89 14.47 25.56
C GLY A 376 9.48 14.45 24.09
N GLU A 377 9.15 13.29 23.51
CA GLU A 377 8.58 13.16 22.17
C GLU A 377 7.32 12.28 22.22
N ASP A 378 6.19 12.91 22.54
CA ASP A 378 4.88 12.26 22.53
C ASP A 378 4.56 11.71 21.12
N PRO A 379 3.80 10.60 20.99
CA PRO A 379 3.48 10.00 19.71
C PRO A 379 2.55 10.87 18.85
N THR A 380 2.05 11.97 19.41
CA THR A 380 1.15 12.93 18.77
C THR A 380 1.68 13.36 17.40
N ARG A 381 0.87 13.13 16.37
CA ARG A 381 1.10 13.61 15.01
C ARG A 381 -0.23 14.04 14.42
N MET A 382 -0.43 15.34 14.29
CA MET A 382 -1.69 15.90 13.76
C MET A 382 -1.62 16.08 12.25
N PHE A 383 -2.65 15.58 11.59
CA PHE A 383 -2.89 15.74 10.16
C PHE A 383 -3.33 17.18 9.87
N ALA A 384 -2.68 17.85 8.93
CA ALA A 384 -3.04 19.21 8.53
C ALA A 384 -2.75 19.46 7.04
N GLY A 385 -3.63 20.21 6.40
CA GLY A 385 -3.51 20.65 5.01
C GLY A 385 -4.78 21.34 4.58
N GLU A 386 -4.68 22.62 4.23
CA GLU A 386 -5.82 23.43 3.81
C GLU A 386 -5.34 24.66 3.03
N GLY A 387 -6.01 24.99 1.92
CA GLY A 387 -5.68 26.15 1.09
C GLY A 387 -4.33 26.01 0.40
N ASP A 388 -3.57 27.09 0.38
CA ASP A 388 -2.22 27.14 -0.20
C ASP A 388 -1.13 26.71 0.79
N ALA A 389 0.11 26.65 0.31
CA ALA A 389 1.28 26.32 1.12
C ALA A 389 1.47 27.27 2.32
N PHE A 390 1.09 28.54 2.20
CA PHE A 390 1.25 29.54 3.24
C PHE A 390 0.29 29.32 4.40
N ARG A 391 -0.99 29.06 4.13
CA ARG A 391 -1.98 28.79 5.19
C ARG A 391 -1.66 27.51 5.94
N THR A 392 -1.27 26.46 5.22
CA THR A 392 -0.87 25.19 5.84
C THR A 392 0.40 25.36 6.68
N ASN A 393 1.40 26.13 6.23
CA ASN A 393 2.58 26.44 7.04
C ASN A 393 2.23 27.14 8.37
N ARG A 394 1.31 28.12 8.34
CA ARG A 394 0.81 28.78 9.56
C ARG A 394 0.16 27.78 10.51
N ARG A 395 -0.65 26.85 9.99
CA ARG A 395 -1.27 25.79 10.79
C ARG A 395 -0.24 24.83 11.39
N PHE A 396 0.82 24.45 10.66
CA PHE A 396 1.90 23.65 11.23
C PHE A 396 2.62 24.35 12.38
N LYS A 397 2.84 25.67 12.28
CA LYS A 397 3.45 26.46 13.35
C LYS A 397 2.56 26.49 14.60
N LEU A 398 1.25 26.69 14.42
CA LEU A 398 0.26 26.63 15.49
C LEU A 398 0.25 25.25 16.19
N LEU A 399 0.10 24.16 15.43
CA LEU A 399 -0.03 22.81 15.98
C LEU A 399 1.22 22.30 16.68
N SER A 400 2.39 22.84 16.32
CA SER A 400 3.67 22.45 16.91
C SER A 400 4.20 23.47 17.93
N GLU A 401 3.44 24.51 18.23
CA GLU A 401 3.82 25.54 19.20
C GLU A 401 4.04 24.93 20.59
N GLY A 402 5.07 25.39 21.30
CA GLY A 402 5.42 24.88 22.63
C GLY A 402 5.96 23.43 22.69
N MET A 403 5.96 22.69 21.58
CA MET A 403 6.47 21.32 21.53
C MET A 403 7.96 21.27 21.14
N PRO A 404 8.82 20.56 21.90
CA PRO A 404 10.25 20.44 21.58
C PRO A 404 10.52 19.56 20.34
N ALA A 405 9.64 18.61 20.05
CA ALA A 405 9.68 17.78 18.85
C ALA A 405 8.62 18.23 17.84
N LYS A 406 9.02 18.44 16.58
CA LYS A 406 8.15 18.90 15.49
C LYS A 406 7.75 17.72 14.62
N ARG A 407 6.56 17.15 14.87
CA ARG A 407 6.04 15.97 14.15
C ARG A 407 4.88 16.36 13.23
N LEU A 408 5.19 16.76 12.00
CA LEU A 408 4.22 17.29 11.04
C LEU A 408 3.57 16.16 10.24
N SER A 409 2.29 16.30 9.86
CA SER A 409 1.64 15.39 8.92
C SER A 409 0.83 16.16 7.89
N THR A 410 1.19 16.01 6.62
CA THR A 410 0.67 16.80 5.50
C THR A 410 -0.43 16.05 4.75
N ALA A 411 -1.57 16.73 4.59
CA ALA A 411 -2.68 16.33 3.73
C ALA A 411 -2.67 17.16 2.44
N PHE A 412 -2.63 16.53 1.27
CA PHE A 412 -2.66 17.25 -0.01
C PHE A 412 -4.09 17.34 -0.57
N ASP A 413 -4.37 18.39 -1.33
CA ASP A 413 -5.66 18.54 -2.01
C ASP A 413 -5.86 17.45 -3.08
N SER A 414 -7.10 17.25 -3.51
CA SER A 414 -7.39 16.24 -4.53
C SER A 414 -6.70 16.50 -5.88
N VAL A 415 -6.27 17.73 -6.17
CA VAL A 415 -5.58 18.07 -7.42
C VAL A 415 -4.15 17.52 -7.38
N THR A 416 -3.42 17.82 -6.31
CA THR A 416 -2.07 17.30 -6.02
C THR A 416 -2.09 15.78 -5.81
N LEU A 417 -3.09 15.22 -5.12
CA LEU A 417 -3.21 13.76 -4.92
C LEU A 417 -3.25 12.97 -6.23
N TYR A 418 -3.81 13.57 -7.29
CA TYR A 418 -3.90 12.99 -8.63
C TYR A 418 -2.81 13.50 -9.59
N GLY A 419 -1.77 14.17 -9.07
CA GLY A 419 -0.65 14.63 -9.89
C GLY A 419 -1.03 15.70 -10.92
N HIS A 420 -2.15 16.38 -10.73
CA HIS A 420 -2.59 17.46 -11.61
C HIS A 420 -2.07 18.81 -11.14
N GLU A 421 -2.13 19.79 -12.04
CA GLU A 421 -1.90 21.19 -11.74
C GLU A 421 -3.23 21.91 -11.46
N PRO A 422 -3.21 22.97 -10.62
CA PRO A 422 -4.35 23.88 -10.51
C PRO A 422 -4.67 24.47 -11.88
N ASN A 423 -5.95 24.59 -12.20
CA ASN A 423 -6.43 25.06 -13.50
C ASN A 423 -7.75 25.81 -13.36
N GLU A 424 -8.03 26.77 -14.24
CA GLU A 424 -9.29 27.54 -14.26
C GLU A 424 -10.51 26.69 -14.62
N ARG A 425 -10.32 25.54 -15.27
CA ARG A 425 -11.39 24.61 -15.61
C ARG A 425 -12.19 24.27 -14.33
N PRO A 426 -13.53 24.43 -14.31
CA PRO A 426 -14.34 24.22 -13.11
C PRO A 426 -14.13 22.86 -12.43
N ASP A 427 -13.90 21.80 -13.22
CA ASP A 427 -13.61 20.44 -12.74
C ASP A 427 -12.42 20.39 -11.76
N ILE A 428 -11.44 21.30 -11.94
CA ILE A 428 -10.22 21.40 -11.14
C ILE A 428 -10.32 22.58 -10.19
N TYR A 429 -10.69 23.78 -10.67
CA TYR A 429 -10.68 25.02 -9.88
C TYR A 429 -11.47 24.91 -8.58
N GLY A 430 -12.63 24.24 -8.60
CA GLY A 430 -13.45 24.03 -7.41
C GLY A 430 -12.82 23.12 -6.34
N LYS A 431 -11.74 22.42 -6.66
CA LYS A 431 -11.05 21.44 -5.80
C LYS A 431 -9.69 21.92 -5.29
N VAL A 432 -9.10 22.93 -5.93
CA VAL A 432 -7.78 23.49 -5.56
C VAL A 432 -7.81 23.99 -4.11
N GLY A 433 -6.92 23.49 -3.26
CA GLY A 433 -6.79 23.86 -1.84
C GLY A 433 -7.92 23.38 -0.93
N ASN A 434 -8.85 22.57 -1.44
CA ASN A 434 -9.93 21.97 -0.64
C ASN A 434 -9.53 20.58 -0.16
N SER A 435 -9.88 20.25 1.09
CA SER A 435 -9.57 18.96 1.73
C SER A 435 -8.08 18.64 1.83
N GLY A 436 -7.21 19.64 1.67
CA GLY A 436 -5.76 19.48 1.69
C GLY A 436 -5.04 20.72 1.16
N VAL A 437 -3.72 20.73 1.26
CA VAL A 437 -2.87 21.78 0.71
C VAL A 437 -2.61 21.58 -0.78
N SER A 438 -2.68 22.65 -1.57
CA SER A 438 -2.34 22.63 -2.99
C SER A 438 -0.83 22.82 -3.21
N ILE A 439 -0.17 21.80 -3.75
CA ILE A 439 1.27 21.82 -4.06
C ILE A 439 1.47 21.38 -5.51
N ALA A 440 1.97 22.29 -6.36
CA ALA A 440 2.18 22.01 -7.78
C ALA A 440 3.66 22.12 -8.19
N THR A 441 4.48 22.83 -7.41
CA THR A 441 5.88 23.11 -7.74
C THR A 441 6.80 22.93 -6.52
N LEU A 442 8.11 22.84 -6.77
CA LEU A 442 9.13 22.85 -5.69
C LEU A 442 9.06 24.12 -4.84
N ASP A 443 8.68 25.26 -5.43
CA ASP A 443 8.57 26.53 -4.71
C ASP A 443 7.42 26.51 -3.70
N ASP A 444 6.32 25.82 -4.00
CA ASP A 444 5.22 25.59 -3.04
C ASP A 444 5.68 24.71 -1.88
N MET A 445 6.45 23.65 -2.18
CA MET A 445 6.99 22.74 -1.16
C MET A 445 7.96 23.45 -0.20
N LYS A 446 8.79 24.36 -0.72
CA LYS A 446 9.68 25.21 0.09
C LYS A 446 8.90 26.11 1.04
N VAL A 447 7.83 26.74 0.55
CA VAL A 447 6.95 27.57 1.39
C VAL A 447 6.28 26.73 2.47
N LEU A 448 5.76 25.56 2.12
CA LEU A 448 5.04 24.67 3.03
C LEU A 448 5.83 24.35 4.31
N TYR A 449 7.14 24.06 4.16
CA TYR A 449 8.01 23.74 5.29
C TYR A 449 8.93 24.90 5.71
N GLY A 450 8.66 26.12 5.24
CA GLY A 450 9.41 27.32 5.62
C GLY A 450 9.44 27.54 7.14
N GLY A 451 10.64 27.64 7.71
CA GLY A 451 10.86 27.81 9.16
C GLY A 451 10.96 26.50 9.96
N PHE A 452 10.85 25.34 9.33
CA PHE A 452 11.13 24.04 9.95
C PHE A 452 12.45 23.49 9.41
N ASP A 453 13.43 23.25 10.29
CA ASP A 453 14.66 22.56 9.92
C ASP A 453 14.38 21.06 9.70
N LEU A 454 14.37 20.65 8.42
CA LEU A 454 14.03 19.29 8.00
C LEU A 454 15.11 18.24 8.32
N CYS A 455 16.34 18.69 8.61
CA CYS A 455 17.45 17.82 9.04
C CYS A 455 17.63 17.82 10.55
N ASN A 456 16.80 18.56 11.29
CA ASN A 456 16.86 18.56 12.75
C ASN A 456 16.51 17.16 13.29
N PRO A 457 17.28 16.62 14.25
CA PRO A 457 17.01 15.31 14.83
C PRO A 457 15.67 15.24 15.59
N SER A 458 15.02 16.35 15.95
CA SER A 458 13.68 16.36 16.58
C SER A 458 12.54 16.80 15.63
N THR A 459 12.83 17.05 14.36
CA THR A 459 11.81 17.31 13.33
C THR A 459 11.57 16.05 12.51
N SER A 460 10.30 15.73 12.21
CA SER A 460 9.96 14.67 11.26
C SER A 460 8.66 14.97 10.52
N VAL A 461 8.68 14.85 9.20
CA VAL A 461 7.53 15.17 8.34
C VAL A 461 6.95 13.89 7.75
N SER A 462 5.63 13.71 7.89
CA SER A 462 4.87 12.66 7.21
C SER A 462 4.05 13.29 6.08
N MET A 463 4.08 12.70 4.90
CA MET A 463 3.36 13.19 3.72
C MET A 463 2.44 12.09 3.17
N THR A 464 1.14 12.33 3.18
CA THR A 464 0.13 11.38 2.72
C THR A 464 -0.13 11.57 1.24
N ILE A 465 0.70 10.94 0.42
CA ILE A 465 0.64 10.98 -1.04
C ILE A 465 0.95 9.59 -1.61
N ASN A 466 0.30 9.20 -2.70
CA ASN A 466 0.43 7.86 -3.29
C ASN A 466 0.81 7.91 -4.77
N GLY A 467 -0.15 8.16 -5.68
CA GLY A 467 0.08 8.16 -7.13
C GLY A 467 1.33 8.96 -7.58
N PRO A 468 1.41 10.27 -7.27
CA PRO A 468 2.58 11.08 -7.61
C PRO A 468 3.60 11.18 -6.46
N ALA A 469 3.60 10.23 -5.52
CA ALA A 469 4.53 10.22 -4.38
C ALA A 469 6.01 10.36 -4.77
N PRO A 470 6.52 9.73 -5.85
CA PRO A 470 7.91 9.91 -6.25
C PRO A 470 8.27 11.37 -6.57
N ALA A 471 7.38 12.11 -7.26
CA ALA A 471 7.61 13.51 -7.59
C ALA A 471 7.55 14.41 -6.34
N ILE A 472 6.56 14.20 -5.47
CA ILE A 472 6.43 14.95 -4.21
C ILE A 472 7.60 14.66 -3.26
N LEU A 473 8.07 13.42 -3.19
CA LEU A 473 9.25 13.05 -2.41
C LEU A 473 10.50 13.73 -2.95
N ALA A 474 10.69 13.77 -4.27
CA ALA A 474 11.79 14.49 -4.89
C ALA A 474 11.73 16.01 -4.59
N MET A 475 10.54 16.61 -4.60
CA MET A 475 10.35 18.00 -4.17
C MET A 475 10.79 18.19 -2.70
N PHE A 476 10.32 17.33 -1.79
CA PHE A 476 10.69 17.39 -0.38
C PHE A 476 12.19 17.24 -0.13
N MET A 477 12.84 16.27 -0.79
CA MET A 477 14.29 16.05 -0.65
C MET A 477 15.07 17.27 -1.16
N ASN A 478 14.64 17.87 -2.28
CA ASN A 478 15.24 19.11 -2.76
C ASN A 478 14.99 20.30 -1.83
N THR A 479 13.82 20.40 -1.18
CA THR A 479 13.57 21.40 -0.14
C THR A 479 14.55 21.25 1.04
N ALA A 480 14.77 20.03 1.55
CA ALA A 480 15.72 19.80 2.64
C ALA A 480 17.18 20.11 2.25
N ILE A 481 17.55 19.80 1.01
CA ILE A 481 18.87 20.13 0.45
C ILE A 481 19.03 21.65 0.37
N ASP A 482 18.07 22.34 -0.23
CA ASP A 482 18.14 23.78 -0.45
C ASP A 482 18.18 24.54 0.89
N GLN A 483 17.44 24.10 1.92
CA GLN A 483 17.55 24.67 3.28
C GLN A 483 18.98 24.66 3.83
N ASN A 484 19.73 23.58 3.60
CA ASN A 484 21.10 23.46 4.10
C ASN A 484 22.12 24.18 3.23
N LEU A 485 21.86 24.33 1.93
CA LEU A 485 22.64 25.21 1.06
C LEU A 485 22.44 26.68 1.45
N ASP A 486 21.20 27.09 1.72
CA ASP A 486 20.88 28.46 2.19
C ASP A 486 21.49 28.75 3.56
N LYS A 487 21.48 27.76 4.45
CA LYS A 487 22.16 27.83 5.74
C LYS A 487 23.67 28.03 5.56
N PHE A 488 24.31 27.25 4.69
CA PHE A 488 25.73 27.43 4.37
C PHE A 488 26.03 28.82 3.83
N ARG A 489 25.21 29.33 2.89
CA ARG A 489 25.37 30.70 2.35
C ARG A 489 25.30 31.75 3.44
N THR A 490 24.36 31.59 4.38
CA THR A 490 24.15 32.50 5.51
C THR A 490 25.32 32.44 6.49
N ASP A 491 25.76 31.25 6.87
CA ASP A 491 26.81 31.03 7.86
C ASP A 491 28.21 31.40 7.33
N ASN A 492 28.43 31.26 6.01
CA ASN A 492 29.74 31.45 5.38
C ASN A 492 29.86 32.69 4.49
N GLY A 493 28.76 33.37 4.16
CA GLY A 493 28.73 34.58 3.32
C GLY A 493 29.15 34.36 1.86
N ARG A 494 29.10 33.13 1.35
CA ARG A 494 29.46 32.77 -0.03
C ARG A 494 28.70 31.56 -0.54
N GLU A 495 28.72 31.34 -1.86
CA GLU A 495 28.26 30.09 -2.44
C GLU A 495 29.15 28.90 -2.02
N PRO A 496 28.56 27.72 -1.78
CA PRO A 496 29.32 26.49 -1.63
C PRO A 496 30.00 26.11 -2.95
N THR A 497 31.22 25.58 -2.86
CA THR A 497 31.88 24.93 -4.00
C THR A 497 31.16 23.64 -4.40
N ASP A 498 31.46 23.08 -5.56
CA ASP A 498 30.86 21.81 -6.01
C ASP A 498 31.09 20.66 -5.00
N THR A 499 32.29 20.61 -4.42
CA THR A 499 32.63 19.60 -3.40
C THR A 499 31.85 19.80 -2.10
N GLU A 500 31.66 21.05 -1.67
CA GLU A 500 30.86 21.36 -0.48
C GLU A 500 29.38 21.06 -0.73
N THR A 501 28.86 21.41 -1.91
CA THR A 501 27.50 21.11 -2.34
C THR A 501 27.24 19.61 -2.33
N ALA A 502 28.16 18.80 -2.88
CA ALA A 502 28.05 17.34 -2.87
C ALA A 502 28.00 16.78 -1.43
N LYS A 503 28.88 17.25 -0.54
CA LYS A 503 28.90 16.83 0.88
C LYS A 503 27.64 17.25 1.64
N ILE A 504 27.13 18.45 1.39
CA ILE A 504 25.88 18.92 1.99
C ILE A 504 24.72 18.02 1.54
N ARG A 505 24.62 17.73 0.24
CA ARG A 505 23.58 16.83 -0.30
C ARG A 505 23.64 15.45 0.33
N GLU A 506 24.82 14.84 0.39
CA GLU A 506 25.02 13.53 1.02
C GLU A 506 24.58 13.55 2.49
N TRP A 507 25.03 14.54 3.26
CA TRP A 507 24.68 14.69 4.66
C TRP A 507 23.16 14.86 4.87
N VAL A 508 22.51 15.69 4.05
CA VAL A 508 21.06 15.91 4.11
C VAL A 508 20.31 14.61 3.87
N LEU A 509 20.64 13.87 2.81
CA LEU A 509 19.99 12.60 2.48
C LEU A 509 20.11 11.56 3.61
N GLN A 510 21.25 11.54 4.32
CA GLN A 510 21.47 10.63 5.45
C GLN A 510 20.71 11.04 6.72
N ASN A 511 20.46 12.34 6.93
CA ASN A 511 19.94 12.88 8.19
C ASN A 511 18.47 13.31 8.14
N VAL A 512 17.91 13.56 6.96
CA VAL A 512 16.50 13.94 6.80
C VAL A 512 15.57 12.89 7.40
N ARG A 513 14.60 13.33 8.20
CA ARG A 513 13.66 12.45 8.91
C ARG A 513 12.24 12.63 8.40
N GLY A 514 11.59 11.54 8.04
CA GLY A 514 10.20 11.62 7.61
C GLY A 514 9.62 10.33 7.08
N THR A 515 8.45 10.45 6.46
CA THR A 515 7.69 9.33 5.89
C THR A 515 6.94 9.84 4.68
N VAL A 516 7.02 9.10 3.58
CA VAL A 516 6.06 9.22 2.48
C VAL A 516 5.14 8.00 2.53
N GLN A 517 3.85 8.19 2.28
CA GLN A 517 2.91 7.07 2.35
C GLN A 517 3.15 6.06 1.23
N ALA A 518 2.96 6.47 -0.02
CA ALA A 518 3.41 5.77 -1.21
C ALA A 518 3.08 4.26 -1.30
N ASP A 519 2.03 3.81 -0.62
CA ASP A 519 1.60 2.41 -0.69
C ASP A 519 0.60 2.27 -1.83
N ILE A 520 1.05 1.71 -2.94
CA ILE A 520 0.30 1.54 -4.18
C ILE A 520 -0.67 0.35 -4.13
N LEU A 521 -0.35 -0.69 -3.34
CA LEU A 521 -1.18 -1.88 -3.26
C LEU A 521 -2.55 -1.58 -2.64
N LYS A 522 -2.58 -0.76 -1.58
CA LYS A 522 -3.85 -0.32 -0.97
C LYS A 522 -4.67 0.60 -1.86
N GLU A 523 -4.07 1.26 -2.85
CA GLU A 523 -4.76 2.17 -3.76
C GLU A 523 -5.72 1.42 -4.67
N ASP A 524 -5.29 0.28 -5.21
CA ASP A 524 -6.15 -0.60 -6.01
C ASP A 524 -7.15 -1.36 -5.11
N GLN A 525 -6.76 -1.73 -3.90
CA GLN A 525 -7.62 -2.50 -3.00
C GLN A 525 -8.76 -1.68 -2.36
N GLY A 526 -8.47 -0.47 -1.84
CA GLY A 526 -9.39 0.27 -0.99
C GLY A 526 -9.56 1.77 -1.30
N GLN A 527 -8.49 2.50 -1.66
CA GLN A 527 -8.56 3.97 -1.75
C GLN A 527 -9.00 4.51 -3.13
N ASN A 528 -8.76 3.74 -4.20
CA ASN A 528 -9.10 4.09 -5.59
C ASN A 528 -8.44 5.37 -6.14
N THR A 529 -7.24 5.70 -5.65
CA THR A 529 -6.45 6.88 -6.07
C THR A 529 -5.23 6.53 -6.94
N CYS A 530 -5.18 5.31 -7.49
CA CYS A 530 -4.15 4.90 -8.47
C CYS A 530 -4.15 5.83 -9.69
N LEU A 531 -2.98 6.40 -9.98
CA LEU A 531 -2.76 7.32 -11.09
C LEU A 531 -2.10 6.62 -12.29
N PHE A 532 -1.02 5.89 -12.02
CA PHE A 532 -0.28 5.10 -13.00
C PHE A 532 -0.66 3.62 -12.91
N SER A 533 -0.25 2.82 -13.90
CA SER A 533 -0.40 1.37 -13.82
C SER A 533 0.27 0.82 -12.55
N THR A 534 -0.36 -0.16 -11.90
CA THR A 534 0.14 -0.74 -10.64
C THR A 534 1.58 -1.27 -10.80
N GLU A 535 1.88 -1.88 -11.95
CA GLU A 535 3.23 -2.36 -12.28
C GLU A 535 4.25 -1.22 -12.33
N PHE A 536 3.93 -0.14 -13.06
CA PHE A 536 4.82 1.02 -13.15
C PHE A 536 5.03 1.69 -11.79
N SER A 537 3.95 1.87 -11.02
CA SER A 537 4.05 2.45 -9.69
C SER A 537 4.93 1.61 -8.76
N LEU A 538 4.79 0.29 -8.75
CA LEU A 538 5.66 -0.61 -7.96
C LEU A 538 7.11 -0.60 -8.45
N LYS A 539 7.34 -0.48 -9.76
CA LYS A 539 8.68 -0.27 -10.33
C LYS A 539 9.32 0.99 -9.76
N VAL A 540 8.63 2.13 -9.80
CA VAL A 540 9.17 3.41 -9.29
C VAL A 540 9.33 3.39 -7.77
N MET A 541 8.48 2.67 -7.03
CA MET A 541 8.70 2.44 -5.59
C MET A 541 9.98 1.66 -5.31
N GLY A 542 10.28 0.63 -6.12
CA GLY A 542 11.56 -0.05 -6.08
C GLY A 542 12.74 0.88 -6.38
N ASP A 543 12.58 1.81 -7.33
CA ASP A 543 13.64 2.77 -7.69
C ASP A 543 13.92 3.75 -6.53
N ILE A 544 12.90 4.15 -5.77
CA ILE A 544 13.07 4.95 -4.55
C ILE A 544 13.84 4.15 -3.49
N ALA A 545 13.47 2.88 -3.27
CA ALA A 545 14.16 2.03 -2.30
C ALA A 545 15.63 1.84 -2.67
N GLU A 546 15.93 1.58 -3.94
CA GLU A 546 17.29 1.46 -4.46
C GLU A 546 18.11 2.75 -4.27
N TYR A 547 17.52 3.91 -4.61
CA TYR A 547 18.14 5.22 -4.36
C TYR A 547 18.43 5.43 -2.87
N PHE A 548 17.49 5.06 -1.99
CA PHE A 548 17.66 5.19 -0.54
C PHE A 548 18.80 4.33 -0.02
N VAL A 549 18.94 3.10 -0.51
CA VAL A 549 20.05 2.22 -0.14
C VAL A 549 21.38 2.80 -0.62
N HIS A 550 21.46 3.20 -1.90
CA HIS A 550 22.68 3.75 -2.49
C HIS A 550 23.15 5.03 -1.78
N HIS A 551 22.22 5.92 -1.39
CA HIS A 551 22.52 7.19 -0.73
C HIS A 551 22.44 7.12 0.81
N GLN A 552 22.29 5.93 1.40
CA GLN A 552 22.20 5.71 2.84
C GLN A 552 21.12 6.55 3.54
N VAL A 553 19.96 6.71 2.89
CA VAL A 553 18.78 7.38 3.44
C VAL A 553 18.11 6.45 4.48
N ARG A 554 18.63 6.48 5.71
CA ARG A 554 18.26 5.53 6.80
C ARG A 554 17.22 6.07 7.78
N ASN A 555 16.87 7.34 7.63
CA ASN A 555 16.04 8.10 8.57
C ASN A 555 14.68 8.50 7.97
N PHE A 556 14.45 8.18 6.70
CA PHE A 556 13.21 8.42 6.00
C PHE A 556 12.56 7.08 5.61
N TYR A 557 11.27 6.93 5.94
CA TYR A 557 10.50 5.75 5.54
C TYR A 557 10.02 5.94 4.10
N SER A 558 10.46 5.07 3.19
CA SER A 558 10.15 5.15 1.74
C SER A 558 8.73 4.70 1.41
N VAL A 559 8.10 3.92 2.30
CA VAL A 559 6.71 3.50 2.19
C VAL A 559 6.10 3.36 3.59
N SER A 560 4.85 3.80 3.72
CA SER A 560 3.97 3.56 4.86
C SER A 560 2.84 2.64 4.43
N ILE A 561 3.05 1.35 4.64
CA ILE A 561 2.14 0.26 4.25
C ILE A 561 0.85 0.40 5.06
N SER A 562 -0.27 0.67 4.39
CA SER A 562 -1.44 1.25 5.06
C SER A 562 -2.70 0.41 4.93
N GLY A 563 -3.29 0.10 6.09
CA GLY A 563 -4.62 -0.47 6.26
C GLY A 563 -5.72 0.53 6.56
N TYR A 564 -5.37 1.76 6.95
CA TYR A 564 -6.36 2.78 7.32
C TYR A 564 -7.47 2.92 6.26
N HIS A 565 -7.07 3.17 5.01
CA HIS A 565 -7.99 3.36 3.89
C HIS A 565 -8.79 2.10 3.54
N ILE A 566 -8.20 0.92 3.75
CA ILE A 566 -8.89 -0.38 3.55
C ILE A 566 -10.02 -0.53 4.57
N ALA A 567 -9.78 -0.16 5.84
CA ALA A 567 -10.80 -0.18 6.88
C ALA A 567 -11.88 0.87 6.66
N GLU A 568 -11.49 2.12 6.34
CA GLU A 568 -12.43 3.20 6.08
C GLU A 568 -13.34 2.90 4.86
N ALA A 569 -12.89 2.09 3.91
CA ALA A 569 -13.69 1.65 2.77
C ALA A 569 -14.74 0.58 3.11
N GLY A 570 -14.56 -0.18 4.19
CA GLY A 570 -15.34 -1.41 4.34
C GLY A 570 -14.84 -2.40 5.36
N ALA A 571 -13.52 -2.57 5.40
CA ALA A 571 -12.94 -3.77 5.97
C ALA A 571 -13.07 -3.83 7.49
N ASN A 572 -13.39 -5.01 8.01
CA ASN A 572 -13.28 -5.31 9.43
C ASN A 572 -11.79 -5.34 9.88
N PRO A 573 -11.49 -5.30 11.19
CA PRO A 573 -10.11 -5.26 11.70
C PRO A 573 -9.23 -6.43 11.23
N ILE A 574 -9.78 -7.64 11.03
CA ILE A 574 -9.02 -8.81 10.59
C ILE A 574 -8.58 -8.63 9.12
N SER A 575 -9.53 -8.29 8.25
CA SER A 575 -9.26 -8.06 6.82
C SER A 575 -8.32 -6.88 6.62
N GLN A 576 -8.50 -5.79 7.39
CA GLN A 576 -7.55 -4.67 7.41
C GLN A 576 -6.13 -5.16 7.73
N LEU A 577 -5.95 -5.86 8.85
CA LEU A 577 -4.64 -6.28 9.32
C LEU A 577 -3.98 -7.25 8.34
N ALA A 578 -4.72 -8.25 7.87
CA ALA A 578 -4.24 -9.25 6.92
C ALA A 578 -3.82 -8.62 5.58
N PHE A 579 -4.67 -7.78 4.98
CA PHE A 579 -4.33 -7.14 3.71
C PHE A 579 -3.12 -6.24 3.84
N THR A 580 -3.03 -5.46 4.93
CA THR A 580 -1.89 -4.56 5.18
C THR A 580 -0.58 -5.32 5.33
N LEU A 581 -0.53 -6.37 6.17
CA LEU A 581 0.69 -7.15 6.34
C LEU A 581 1.05 -7.90 5.06
N SER A 582 0.07 -8.43 4.34
CA SER A 582 0.31 -9.10 3.05
C SER A 582 0.90 -8.14 2.01
N ASN A 583 0.42 -6.89 1.96
CA ASN A 583 0.99 -5.82 1.12
C ASN A 583 2.45 -5.55 1.53
N GLY A 584 2.72 -5.46 2.84
CA GLY A 584 4.07 -5.28 3.37
C GLY A 584 5.03 -6.38 2.94
N PHE A 585 4.62 -7.64 3.07
CA PHE A 585 5.43 -8.78 2.59
C PHE A 585 5.58 -8.81 1.07
N THR A 586 4.63 -8.25 0.32
CA THR A 586 4.75 -8.12 -1.15
C THR A 586 5.85 -7.13 -1.52
N TYR A 587 5.97 -5.99 -0.82
CA TYR A 587 7.11 -5.08 -1.00
C TYR A 587 8.43 -5.76 -0.63
N VAL A 588 8.47 -6.55 0.44
CA VAL A 588 9.66 -7.33 0.82
C VAL A 588 10.10 -8.25 -0.30
N GLU A 589 9.20 -9.10 -0.81
CA GLU A 589 9.51 -10.02 -1.92
C GLU A 589 9.89 -9.26 -3.20
N SER A 590 9.26 -8.12 -3.48
CA SER A 590 9.59 -7.31 -4.65
C SER A 590 10.99 -6.71 -4.57
N TYR A 591 11.39 -6.22 -3.40
CA TYR A 591 12.71 -5.63 -3.20
C TYR A 591 13.81 -6.70 -3.16
N LEU A 592 13.53 -7.87 -2.60
CA LEU A 592 14.42 -9.04 -2.67
C LEU A 592 14.61 -9.51 -4.13
N ALA A 593 13.54 -9.54 -4.94
CA ALA A 593 13.62 -9.91 -6.36
C ALA A 593 14.47 -8.92 -7.18
N ARG A 594 14.63 -7.69 -6.70
CA ARG A 594 15.55 -6.68 -7.26
C ARG A 594 16.99 -6.81 -6.75
N GLY A 595 17.30 -7.77 -5.88
CA GLY A 595 18.64 -8.02 -5.37
C GLY A 595 19.06 -7.14 -4.19
N MET A 596 18.13 -6.41 -3.57
CA MET A 596 18.42 -5.66 -2.33
C MET A 596 18.49 -6.60 -1.13
N HIS A 597 19.41 -6.36 -0.20
CA HIS A 597 19.49 -7.15 1.03
C HIS A 597 18.37 -6.74 2.01
N ILE A 598 17.80 -7.71 2.73
CA ILE A 598 16.63 -7.49 3.62
C ILE A 598 16.86 -6.38 4.64
N ASP A 599 18.07 -6.30 5.20
CA ASP A 599 18.41 -5.34 6.24
C ASP A 599 18.67 -3.91 5.72
N ASP A 600 18.77 -3.74 4.40
CA ASP A 600 19.02 -2.42 3.80
C ASP A 600 17.72 -1.61 3.66
N PHE A 601 16.58 -2.30 3.48
CA PHE A 601 15.28 -1.64 3.27
C PHE A 601 14.23 -1.93 4.34
N ALA A 602 14.22 -3.10 4.99
CA ALA A 602 13.18 -3.44 5.97
C ALA A 602 13.08 -2.41 7.13
N PRO A 603 14.18 -1.85 7.65
CA PRO A 603 14.11 -0.79 8.66
C PRO A 603 13.44 0.52 8.21
N ASN A 604 13.32 0.73 6.90
CA ASN A 604 12.71 1.89 6.24
C ASN A 604 11.24 1.63 5.85
N LEU A 605 10.68 0.48 6.21
CA LEU A 605 9.24 0.22 6.10
C LEU A 605 8.53 0.74 7.34
N SER A 606 7.46 1.52 7.13
CA SER A 606 6.51 1.90 8.18
C SER A 606 5.14 1.32 7.88
N PHE A 607 4.29 1.25 8.90
CA PHE A 607 2.92 0.75 8.79
C PHE A 607 1.91 1.79 9.28
N PHE A 608 0.68 1.71 8.79
CA PHE A 608 -0.38 2.63 9.18
C PHE A 608 -1.74 1.96 9.25
N PHE A 609 -2.33 1.89 10.45
CA PHE A 609 -3.63 1.24 10.70
C PHE A 609 -4.69 2.22 11.20
N SER A 610 -5.96 1.84 11.04
CA SER A 610 -7.14 2.45 11.66
C SER A 610 -7.47 1.73 12.97
N ASN A 611 -7.92 2.47 13.98
CA ASN A 611 -8.55 1.92 15.18
C ASN A 611 -10.04 2.29 15.23
N GLY A 612 -10.90 1.28 15.23
CA GLY A 612 -12.35 1.42 15.38
C GLY A 612 -12.87 0.93 16.74
N MET A 613 -14.13 0.50 16.78
CA MET A 613 -14.83 0.13 18.03
C MET A 613 -14.86 -1.38 18.29
N ASP A 614 -14.57 -2.20 17.29
CA ASP A 614 -14.53 -3.66 17.37
C ASP A 614 -13.43 -4.16 18.33
N PRO A 615 -13.63 -5.30 19.02
CA PRO A 615 -12.70 -5.77 20.05
C PRO A 615 -11.28 -6.05 19.54
N GLU A 616 -11.14 -6.53 18.31
CA GLU A 616 -9.86 -6.91 17.68
C GLU A 616 -8.91 -5.71 17.56
N TYR A 617 -9.42 -4.47 17.49
CA TYR A 617 -8.58 -3.26 17.48
C TYR A 617 -7.70 -3.13 18.74
N THR A 618 -8.08 -3.78 19.84
CA THR A 618 -7.30 -3.77 21.09
C THR A 618 -5.99 -4.55 20.98
N VAL A 619 -5.91 -5.50 20.04
CA VAL A 619 -4.75 -6.38 19.85
C VAL A 619 -4.10 -6.28 18.46
N LEU A 620 -4.63 -5.43 17.58
CA LEU A 620 -4.19 -5.31 16.19
C LEU A 620 -2.68 -5.02 16.07
N GLY A 621 -2.16 -4.09 16.86
CA GLY A 621 -0.76 -3.68 16.81
C GLY A 621 0.20 -4.75 17.33
N ARG A 622 -0.11 -5.39 18.45
CA ARG A 622 0.67 -6.50 19.01
C ARG A 622 0.71 -7.73 18.11
N VAL A 623 -0.41 -8.07 17.45
CA VAL A 623 -0.44 -9.14 16.45
C VAL A 623 0.43 -8.77 15.25
N ALA A 624 0.30 -7.54 14.73
CA ALA A 624 1.14 -7.07 13.62
C ALA A 624 2.65 -7.20 13.93
N ARG A 625 3.07 -6.76 15.12
CA ARG A 625 4.46 -6.84 15.57
C ARG A 625 4.97 -8.28 15.65
N ARG A 626 4.18 -9.18 16.24
CA ARG A 626 4.59 -10.58 16.44
C ARG A 626 4.74 -11.34 15.12
N ILE A 627 3.73 -11.24 14.22
CA ILE A 627 3.79 -11.84 12.88
C ILE A 627 5.03 -11.34 12.13
N TRP A 628 5.23 -10.02 12.10
CA TRP A 628 6.36 -9.42 11.39
C TRP A 628 7.71 -9.83 11.97
N ALA A 629 7.88 -9.77 13.30
CA ALA A 629 9.13 -10.10 13.95
C ALA A 629 9.54 -11.56 13.71
N VAL A 630 8.59 -12.48 13.86
CA VAL A 630 8.81 -13.92 13.62
C VAL A 630 9.13 -14.18 12.16
N ALA A 631 8.36 -13.62 11.21
CA ALA A 631 8.63 -13.79 9.78
C ALA A 631 10.00 -13.21 9.38
N MET A 632 10.32 -11.99 9.81
CA MET A 632 11.60 -11.34 9.52
C MET A 632 12.79 -12.15 10.02
N LYS A 633 12.68 -12.71 11.23
CA LYS A 633 13.76 -13.48 11.83
C LYS A 633 13.88 -14.89 11.23
N GLU A 634 12.80 -15.66 11.23
CA GLU A 634 12.84 -17.10 10.98
C GLU A 634 12.76 -17.43 9.48
N LYS A 635 12.02 -16.64 8.68
CA LYS A 635 11.92 -16.83 7.22
C LYS A 635 12.97 -16.03 6.46
N TYR A 636 13.13 -14.75 6.80
CA TYR A 636 14.00 -13.84 6.04
C TYR A 636 15.41 -13.70 6.61
N GLY A 637 15.69 -14.24 7.81
CA GLY A 637 17.03 -14.15 8.42
C GLY A 637 17.48 -12.72 8.77
N ALA A 638 16.53 -11.80 8.90
CA ALA A 638 16.80 -10.37 9.08
C ALA A 638 17.26 -10.04 10.50
N ASN A 639 17.99 -8.93 10.63
CA ASN A 639 18.52 -8.48 11.92
C ASN A 639 17.45 -7.91 12.86
N GLU A 640 17.85 -7.60 14.10
CA GLU A 640 16.98 -7.06 15.15
C GLU A 640 16.22 -5.78 14.74
N ARG A 641 16.84 -4.90 13.94
CA ARG A 641 16.23 -3.63 13.52
C ARG A 641 15.12 -3.89 12.50
N SER A 642 15.32 -4.85 11.60
CA SER A 642 14.35 -5.26 10.56
C SER A 642 13.13 -5.97 11.16
N GLN A 643 13.31 -6.67 12.29
CA GLN A 643 12.23 -7.35 13.03
C GLN A 643 11.26 -6.39 13.74
N LYS A 644 11.62 -5.11 13.90
CA LYS A 644 10.83 -4.12 14.64
C LYS A 644 9.82 -3.40 13.74
N LEU A 645 8.61 -3.93 13.65
CA LEU A 645 7.50 -3.27 12.96
C LEU A 645 7.06 -2.01 13.71
N LYS A 646 7.25 -0.85 13.07
CA LYS A 646 6.82 0.45 13.61
C LYS A 646 5.59 0.94 12.86
N TYR A 647 4.58 1.39 13.59
CA TYR A 647 3.32 1.81 12.98
C TYR A 647 2.75 3.09 13.55
N HIS A 648 1.99 3.76 12.69
CA HIS A 648 1.07 4.83 13.02
C HIS A 648 -0.35 4.27 13.20
N ILE A 649 -1.10 4.82 14.16
CA ILE A 649 -2.55 4.63 14.29
C ILE A 649 -3.26 5.94 14.03
N GLN A 650 -4.37 5.86 13.32
CA GLN A 650 -5.38 6.91 13.27
C GLN A 650 -6.71 6.35 13.76
N THR A 651 -7.44 7.13 14.57
CA THR A 651 -8.81 6.80 14.98
C THR A 651 -9.74 6.75 13.75
N SER A 652 -10.72 5.84 13.72
CA SER A 652 -11.54 5.60 12.53
C SER A 652 -12.47 6.78 12.23
N GLY A 653 -12.35 7.35 11.03
CA GLY A 653 -13.27 8.38 10.53
C GLY A 653 -14.67 7.84 10.30
N ARG A 654 -14.81 6.60 9.84
CA ARG A 654 -16.08 5.91 9.58
C ARG A 654 -16.89 5.67 10.85
N SER A 655 -16.24 5.62 12.01
CA SER A 655 -16.91 5.53 13.30
C SER A 655 -17.51 6.87 13.78
N LEU A 656 -17.19 7.97 13.11
CA LEU A 656 -17.65 9.32 13.46
C LEU A 656 -18.83 9.71 12.57
N HIS A 657 -19.84 10.33 13.19
CA HIS A 657 -21.15 10.53 12.57
C HIS A 657 -21.52 12.01 12.50
N ALA A 658 -22.31 12.37 11.49
CA ALA A 658 -22.79 13.75 11.32
C ALA A 658 -23.93 14.11 12.31
N GLN A 659 -24.65 13.11 12.81
CA GLN A 659 -25.62 13.26 13.90
C GLN A 659 -24.91 13.24 15.24
N GLU A 660 -25.32 14.12 16.15
CA GLU A 660 -24.78 14.22 17.52
C GLU A 660 -23.24 14.23 17.53
N ILE A 661 -22.64 15.15 16.75
CA ILE A 661 -21.20 15.21 16.52
C ILE A 661 -20.36 15.25 17.81
N GLN A 662 -20.92 15.74 18.92
CA GLN A 662 -20.25 15.76 20.23
C GLN A 662 -19.94 14.34 20.75
N PHE A 663 -20.72 13.33 20.35
CA PHE A 663 -20.46 11.93 20.74
C PHE A 663 -19.20 11.35 20.06
N ASN A 664 -18.71 11.99 19.00
CA ASN A 664 -17.50 11.55 18.30
C ASN A 664 -16.26 11.66 19.19
N ASP A 665 -16.13 12.67 20.06
CA ASP A 665 -15.01 12.76 21.01
C ASP A 665 -14.93 11.55 21.96
N ILE A 666 -16.08 10.98 22.34
CA ILE A 666 -16.15 9.80 23.19
C ILE A 666 -15.56 8.59 22.45
N ARG A 667 -15.96 8.39 21.19
CA ARG A 667 -15.46 7.30 20.33
C ARG A 667 -13.95 7.45 20.10
N THR A 668 -13.51 8.63 19.70
CA THR A 668 -12.10 8.95 19.47
C THR A 668 -11.26 8.73 20.74
N THR A 669 -11.78 9.07 21.92
CA THR A 669 -11.10 8.84 23.20
C THR A 669 -10.85 7.36 23.48
N LEU A 670 -11.85 6.50 23.25
CA LEU A 670 -11.72 5.06 23.46
C LEU A 670 -10.73 4.43 22.47
N GLN A 671 -10.79 4.84 21.21
CA GLN A 671 -9.87 4.37 20.15
C GLN A 671 -8.41 4.80 20.42
N ALA A 672 -8.22 6.04 20.88
CA ALA A 672 -6.92 6.57 21.27
C ALA A 672 -6.35 5.84 22.49
N LEU A 673 -7.20 5.48 23.45
CA LEU A 673 -6.80 4.77 24.66
C LEU A 673 -6.18 3.41 24.34
N ILE A 674 -6.88 2.59 23.54
CA ILE A 674 -6.36 1.26 23.15
C ILE A 674 -5.10 1.37 22.27
N ALA A 675 -4.98 2.40 21.44
CA ALA A 675 -3.77 2.66 20.66
C ALA A 675 -2.54 2.96 21.54
N ILE A 676 -2.72 3.73 22.61
CA ILE A 676 -1.65 4.09 23.55
C ILE A 676 -1.30 2.91 24.47
N TYR A 677 -2.30 2.13 24.89
CA TYR A 677 -2.10 0.90 25.66
C TYR A 677 -1.33 -0.16 24.88
N ASP A 678 -1.64 -0.33 23.59
CA ASP A 678 -0.92 -1.25 22.71
C ASP A 678 0.38 -0.67 22.13
N ASN A 679 0.89 0.39 22.76
CA ASN A 679 2.23 0.95 22.54
C ASN A 679 2.51 1.36 21.08
N CYS A 680 1.56 2.06 20.45
CA CYS A 680 1.76 2.60 19.10
C CYS A 680 2.93 3.60 19.03
N ASN A 681 3.58 3.71 17.86
CA ASN A 681 4.73 4.61 17.69
C ASN A 681 4.34 6.05 17.30
N SER A 682 3.13 6.23 16.79
CA SER A 682 2.60 7.54 16.42
C SER A 682 1.06 7.47 16.40
N LEU A 683 0.36 8.51 16.86
CA LEU A 683 -1.10 8.55 16.93
C LEU A 683 -1.67 9.84 16.34
N HIS A 684 -2.71 9.68 15.52
CA HIS A 684 -3.61 10.74 15.08
C HIS A 684 -4.98 10.53 15.72
N THR A 685 -5.55 11.62 16.24
CA THR A 685 -6.92 11.66 16.77
C THR A 685 -7.75 12.54 15.86
N ASN A 686 -8.84 11.98 15.34
CA ASN A 686 -9.79 12.69 14.50
C ASN A 686 -10.58 13.69 15.33
N ALA A 687 -11.06 14.73 14.68
CA ALA A 687 -11.82 15.77 15.34
C ALA A 687 -13.32 15.43 15.39
N TYR A 688 -14.07 16.03 16.31
CA TYR A 688 -15.48 15.66 16.51
C TYR A 688 -16.38 16.00 15.30
N ASP A 689 -15.96 16.95 14.48
CA ASP A 689 -16.63 17.44 13.26
C ASP A 689 -16.15 16.75 11.96
N GLU A 690 -15.37 15.65 12.08
CA GLU A 690 -14.80 14.88 10.96
C GLU A 690 -15.81 14.54 9.85
N ALA A 691 -17.05 14.19 10.24
CA ALA A 691 -18.11 13.80 9.31
C ALA A 691 -18.66 14.97 8.48
N ILE A 692 -18.28 16.22 8.79
CA ILE A 692 -18.83 17.43 8.16
C ILE A 692 -17.72 18.24 7.44
N THR A 693 -16.59 18.51 8.08
CA THR A 693 -15.56 19.42 7.57
C THR A 693 -14.16 19.05 8.05
N THR A 694 -13.13 19.58 7.37
CA THR A 694 -11.75 19.58 7.89
C THR A 694 -11.69 20.33 9.24
N PRO A 695 -10.85 19.90 10.21
CA PRO A 695 -10.87 20.45 11.57
C PRO A 695 -10.58 21.95 11.67
N THR A 696 -11.48 22.67 12.33
CA THR A 696 -11.27 24.06 12.78
C THR A 696 -10.16 24.14 13.85
N GLU A 697 -9.75 25.36 14.22
CA GLU A 697 -8.77 25.54 15.31
C GLU A 697 -9.31 25.04 16.66
N GLU A 698 -10.61 25.18 16.93
CA GLU A 698 -11.24 24.67 18.15
C GLU A 698 -11.31 23.14 18.13
N SER A 699 -11.76 22.57 17.02
CA SER A 699 -11.96 21.13 16.88
C SER A 699 -10.64 20.36 16.96
N VAL A 700 -9.58 20.85 16.31
CA VAL A 700 -8.26 20.22 16.39
C VAL A 700 -7.67 20.27 17.81
N ARG A 701 -7.96 21.33 18.59
CA ARG A 701 -7.52 21.42 19.99
C ARG A 701 -8.18 20.35 20.85
N ARG A 702 -9.46 20.07 20.65
CA ARG A 702 -10.16 18.96 21.34
C ARG A 702 -9.56 17.61 20.97
N ALA A 703 -9.35 17.37 19.67
CA ALA A 703 -8.70 16.16 19.20
C ALA A 703 -7.30 15.95 19.81
N MET A 704 -6.49 17.02 19.90
CA MET A 704 -5.18 16.97 20.56
C MET A 704 -5.28 16.74 22.06
N ALA A 705 -6.26 17.37 22.73
CA ALA A 705 -6.46 17.24 24.16
C ALA A 705 -6.72 15.78 24.58
N ILE A 706 -7.39 14.98 23.75
CA ILE A 706 -7.58 13.53 24.00
C ILE A 706 -6.23 12.84 24.25
N GLN A 707 -5.25 13.04 23.37
CA GLN A 707 -3.91 12.42 23.54
C GLN A 707 -3.17 12.99 24.75
N LEU A 708 -3.29 14.30 24.99
CA LEU A 708 -2.64 14.95 26.14
C LEU A 708 -3.19 14.44 27.47
N ILE A 709 -4.52 14.32 27.60
CA ILE A 709 -5.18 13.80 28.80
C ILE A 709 -4.76 12.35 29.04
N ILE A 710 -4.78 11.49 28.02
CA ILE A 710 -4.37 10.09 28.19
C ILE A 710 -2.90 9.98 28.59
N ASN A 711 -1.99 10.74 27.96
CA ASN A 711 -0.56 10.62 28.24
C ASN A 711 -0.16 11.29 29.57
N ARG A 712 -0.82 12.39 29.95
CA ARG A 712 -0.40 13.23 31.09
C ARG A 712 -1.24 12.99 32.35
N GLU A 713 -2.55 12.85 32.23
CA GLU A 713 -3.47 12.78 33.38
C GLU A 713 -3.92 11.35 33.71
N TRP A 714 -4.20 10.54 32.69
CA TRP A 714 -4.74 9.20 32.90
C TRP A 714 -3.75 8.27 33.63
N GLY A 715 -4.15 7.81 34.82
CA GLY A 715 -3.24 7.14 35.74
C GLY A 715 -2.69 5.80 35.25
N LEU A 716 -3.50 4.97 34.57
CA LEU A 716 -3.05 3.65 34.11
C LEU A 716 -2.06 3.75 32.94
N ALA A 717 -2.08 4.84 32.15
CA ALA A 717 -1.10 5.06 31.09
C ALA A 717 0.32 5.35 31.58
N LYS A 718 0.53 5.51 32.91
CA LYS A 718 1.87 5.53 33.52
C LYS A 718 2.54 4.16 33.52
N ASN A 719 1.76 3.08 33.37
CA ASN A 719 2.26 1.78 33.00
C ASN A 719 2.24 1.66 31.45
N GLU A 720 3.33 1.17 30.89
CA GLU A 720 3.59 1.08 29.45
C GLU A 720 3.29 -0.30 28.87
N ASN A 721 2.88 -1.27 29.71
CA ASN A 721 2.48 -2.60 29.29
C ASN A 721 1.16 -3.11 29.93
N PRO A 722 0.10 -2.27 30.05
CA PRO A 722 -1.10 -2.63 30.80
C PRO A 722 -1.89 -3.78 30.17
N ASN A 723 -1.63 -4.07 28.89
CA ASN A 723 -2.27 -5.14 28.14
C ASN A 723 -1.72 -6.54 28.46
N GLN A 724 -0.51 -6.65 29.03
CA GLN A 724 0.13 -7.97 29.24
C GLN A 724 -0.48 -8.70 30.43
N GLY A 725 -0.83 -9.98 30.22
CA GLY A 725 -1.40 -10.86 31.25
C GLY A 725 -2.92 -10.74 31.45
N ALA A 726 -3.60 -9.92 30.64
CA ALA A 726 -5.05 -9.88 30.61
C ALA A 726 -5.59 -11.03 29.76
N PHE A 727 -6.31 -11.97 30.36
CA PHE A 727 -6.74 -13.22 29.70
C PHE A 727 -7.46 -13.00 28.37
N ILE A 728 -8.38 -12.03 28.31
CA ILE A 728 -9.11 -11.71 27.07
C ILE A 728 -8.19 -11.14 25.98
N LEU A 729 -7.15 -10.40 26.35
CA LEU A 729 -6.20 -9.86 25.37
C LEU A 729 -5.26 -10.95 24.86
N ASP A 730 -4.85 -11.88 25.72
CA ASP A 730 -4.05 -13.03 25.31
C ASP A 730 -4.88 -13.90 24.33
N GLU A 731 -6.14 -14.20 24.66
CA GLU A 731 -7.05 -14.96 23.79
C GLU A 731 -7.32 -14.24 22.46
N LEU A 732 -7.67 -12.95 22.50
CA LEU A 732 -7.88 -12.16 21.28
C LEU A 732 -6.62 -12.08 20.41
N THR A 733 -5.44 -11.96 21.02
CA THR A 733 -4.17 -11.94 20.28
C THR A 733 -3.98 -13.25 19.49
N GLU A 734 -4.26 -14.39 20.12
CA GLU A 734 -4.17 -15.70 19.44
C GLU A 734 -5.22 -15.87 18.34
N LEU A 735 -6.48 -15.46 18.59
CA LEU A 735 -7.58 -15.56 17.64
C LEU A 735 -7.34 -14.68 16.40
N VAL A 736 -6.98 -13.42 16.61
CA VAL A 736 -6.74 -12.47 15.51
C VAL A 736 -5.51 -12.87 14.72
N GLU A 737 -4.44 -13.33 15.37
CA GLU A 737 -3.25 -13.82 14.67
C GLU A 737 -3.58 -14.99 13.74
N GLU A 738 -4.25 -16.04 14.23
CA GLU A 738 -4.61 -17.19 13.38
C GLU A 738 -5.58 -16.80 12.26
N ALA A 739 -6.53 -15.89 12.51
CA ALA A 739 -7.42 -15.39 11.48
C ALA A 739 -6.66 -14.67 10.35
N VAL A 740 -5.62 -13.90 10.69
CA VAL A 740 -4.72 -13.26 9.72
C VAL A 740 -3.92 -14.29 8.92
N LEU A 741 -3.36 -15.31 9.57
CA LEU A 741 -2.61 -16.37 8.88
C LEU A 741 -3.50 -17.19 7.93
N SER A 742 -4.73 -17.48 8.36
CA SER A 742 -5.74 -18.10 7.50
C SER A 742 -6.08 -17.23 6.28
N GLU A 743 -6.06 -15.91 6.43
CA GLU A 743 -6.26 -14.98 5.32
C GLU A 743 -5.06 -14.94 4.36
N PHE A 744 -3.84 -15.02 4.90
CA PHE A 744 -2.62 -15.18 4.09
C PHE A 744 -2.69 -16.42 3.20
N ASP A 745 -3.18 -17.54 3.71
CA ASP A 745 -3.32 -18.78 2.96
C ASP A 745 -4.30 -18.61 1.79
N ARG A 746 -5.46 -17.96 2.02
CA ARG A 746 -6.44 -17.66 0.95
C ARG A 746 -5.86 -16.75 -0.14
N ILE A 747 -5.04 -15.77 0.23
CA ILE A 747 -4.38 -14.88 -0.73
C ILE A 747 -3.29 -15.65 -1.50
N ALA A 748 -2.52 -16.50 -0.82
CA ALA A 748 -1.48 -17.33 -1.45
C ALA A 748 -2.06 -18.28 -2.52
N GLU A 749 -3.21 -18.89 -2.25
CA GLU A 749 -3.92 -19.76 -3.20
C GLU A 749 -4.38 -19.03 -4.47
N ARG A 750 -4.52 -17.70 -4.40
CA ARG A 750 -4.91 -16.83 -5.52
C ARG A 750 -3.71 -16.22 -6.25
N GLY A 751 -2.50 -16.69 -5.97
CA GLY A 751 -1.29 -16.18 -6.59
C GLY A 751 -0.62 -15.02 -5.83
N GLY A 752 -0.80 -14.97 -4.50
CA GLY A 752 -0.30 -13.87 -3.67
C GLY A 752 -1.13 -12.60 -3.86
N VAL A 753 -0.64 -11.47 -3.33
CA VAL A 753 -1.39 -10.21 -3.34
C VAL A 753 -1.74 -9.75 -4.76
N LEU A 754 -0.76 -9.80 -5.68
CA LEU A 754 -0.95 -9.35 -7.07
C LEU A 754 -1.94 -10.24 -7.83
N GLY A 755 -1.88 -11.57 -7.65
CA GLY A 755 -2.85 -12.48 -8.26
C GLY A 755 -4.26 -12.31 -7.69
N ALA A 756 -4.38 -12.10 -6.37
CA ALA A 756 -5.64 -11.79 -5.72
C ALA A 756 -6.25 -10.46 -6.24
N MET A 757 -5.43 -9.42 -6.43
CA MET A 757 -5.85 -8.14 -7.01
C MET A 757 -6.34 -8.29 -8.46
N GLU A 758 -5.71 -9.16 -9.25
CA GLU A 758 -6.15 -9.42 -10.63
C GLU A 758 -7.58 -9.97 -10.69
N THR A 759 -7.98 -10.76 -9.69
CA THR A 759 -9.35 -11.29 -9.54
C THR A 759 -10.29 -10.36 -8.76
N GLY A 760 -9.79 -9.22 -8.26
CA GLY A 760 -10.55 -8.28 -7.45
C GLY A 760 -10.90 -8.82 -6.05
N TYR A 761 -10.17 -9.81 -5.52
CA TYR A 761 -10.52 -10.49 -4.27
C TYR A 761 -10.59 -9.55 -3.07
N GLN A 762 -9.54 -8.77 -2.82
CA GLN A 762 -9.50 -7.83 -1.70
C GLN A 762 -10.63 -6.82 -1.81
N ARG A 763 -10.79 -6.19 -2.99
CA ARG A 763 -11.84 -5.20 -3.23
C ARG A 763 -13.23 -5.78 -3.03
N GLY A 764 -13.51 -6.95 -3.59
CA GLY A 764 -14.79 -7.64 -3.43
C GLY A 764 -15.09 -7.93 -1.95
N ARG A 765 -14.11 -8.45 -1.21
CA ARG A 765 -14.27 -8.71 0.23
C ARG A 765 -14.50 -7.44 1.05
N ILE A 766 -13.78 -6.36 0.75
CA ILE A 766 -13.99 -5.05 1.41
C ILE A 766 -15.42 -4.55 1.16
N GLN A 767 -15.92 -4.68 -0.08
CA GLN A 767 -17.28 -4.28 -0.44
C GLN A 767 -18.34 -5.14 0.27
N ASP A 768 -18.13 -6.46 0.34
CA ASP A 768 -19.04 -7.38 1.04
C ASP A 768 -19.13 -7.04 2.55
N GLU A 769 -17.98 -6.81 3.19
CA GLU A 769 -17.90 -6.42 4.60
C GLU A 769 -18.52 -5.02 4.83
N SER A 770 -18.30 -4.09 3.91
CA SER A 770 -18.91 -2.76 3.94
C SER A 770 -20.44 -2.83 3.88
N MET A 771 -20.97 -3.61 2.93
CA MET A 771 -22.41 -3.80 2.77
C MET A 771 -23.03 -4.49 3.99
N HIS A 772 -22.34 -5.47 4.57
CA HIS A 772 -22.78 -6.12 5.79
C HIS A 772 -22.92 -5.11 6.94
N TYR A 773 -21.89 -4.29 7.18
CA TYR A 773 -21.93 -3.24 8.21
C TYR A 773 -23.05 -2.23 7.97
N GLU A 774 -23.18 -1.68 6.76
CA GLU A 774 -24.22 -0.67 6.48
C GLU A 774 -25.62 -1.28 6.66
N MET A 775 -25.82 -2.56 6.33
CA MET A 775 -27.11 -3.23 6.52
C MET A 775 -27.47 -3.38 8.00
N LEU A 776 -26.52 -3.81 8.84
CA LEU A 776 -26.77 -3.90 10.28
C LEU A 776 -27.00 -2.51 10.91
N LYS A 777 -26.27 -1.49 10.45
CA LYS A 777 -26.45 -0.10 10.88
C LYS A 777 -27.82 0.44 10.49
N HIS A 778 -28.28 0.20 9.26
CA HIS A 778 -29.57 0.70 8.77
C HIS A 778 -30.77 -0.04 9.37
N THR A 779 -30.66 -1.35 9.58
CA THR A 779 -31.72 -2.15 10.23
C THR A 779 -31.82 -1.89 11.73
N GLY A 780 -30.74 -1.41 12.36
CA GLY A 780 -30.66 -1.16 13.79
C GLY A 780 -30.16 -2.36 14.59
N GLU A 781 -29.83 -3.48 13.94
CA GLU A 781 -29.24 -4.67 14.57
C GLU A 781 -27.85 -4.37 15.16
N TYR A 782 -27.11 -3.46 14.53
CA TYR A 782 -25.86 -2.92 15.09
C TYR A 782 -26.11 -1.52 15.67
N PRO A 783 -26.12 -1.37 17.01
CA PRO A 783 -26.53 -0.12 17.65
C PRO A 783 -25.48 0.99 17.49
N ILE A 784 -25.91 2.12 16.93
CA ILE A 784 -25.12 3.35 16.82
C ILE A 784 -25.85 4.48 17.55
N ILE A 785 -25.31 4.85 18.71
CA ILE A 785 -25.85 5.90 19.58
C ILE A 785 -25.87 7.25 18.86
N GLY A 786 -27.05 7.89 18.85
CA GLY A 786 -27.29 9.15 18.15
C GLY A 786 -27.70 9.00 16.68
N VAL A 787 -27.70 7.78 16.13
CA VAL A 787 -27.98 7.52 14.71
C VAL A 787 -29.21 6.63 14.53
N ASN A 788 -29.11 5.34 14.88
CA ASN A 788 -30.23 4.40 14.75
C ASN A 788 -30.92 4.10 16.09
N THR A 789 -30.27 4.46 17.21
CA THR A 789 -30.82 4.36 18.56
C THR A 789 -30.35 5.56 19.41
N PHE A 790 -31.08 5.89 20.47
CA PHE A 790 -30.84 7.08 21.31
C PHE A 790 -30.70 8.38 20.48
N ARG A 791 -31.66 8.62 19.58
CA ARG A 791 -31.69 9.82 18.73
C ARG A 791 -32.12 11.06 19.52
N ASN A 792 -31.73 12.23 19.04
CA ASN A 792 -32.12 13.51 19.62
C ASN A 792 -33.66 13.70 19.58
N PRO A 793 -34.33 13.89 20.74
CA PRO A 793 -35.77 14.13 20.77
C PRO A 793 -36.21 15.42 20.06
N LYS A 794 -35.29 16.37 19.87
CA LYS A 794 -35.53 17.65 19.17
C LYS A 794 -35.31 17.55 17.64
N GLY A 795 -35.01 16.36 17.13
CA GLY A 795 -34.57 16.15 15.74
C GLY A 795 -33.07 16.39 15.57
N ASP A 796 -32.56 16.23 14.35
CA ASP A 796 -31.16 16.47 13.99
C ASP A 796 -31.01 17.90 13.41
N PRO A 797 -30.96 18.97 14.22
CA PRO A 797 -30.82 20.32 13.69
C PRO A 797 -29.47 20.45 12.99
N ILE A 798 -29.49 20.76 11.69
CA ILE A 798 -28.28 21.18 10.96
C ILE A 798 -27.81 22.47 11.65
N PRO A 799 -26.58 22.54 12.19
CA PRO A 799 -26.08 23.77 12.81
C PRO A 799 -26.17 24.92 11.80
N GLU A 800 -26.85 26.02 12.15
CA GLU A 800 -27.06 27.15 11.22
C GLU A 800 -25.73 27.79 10.76
N THR A 801 -24.66 27.68 11.57
CA THR A 801 -23.33 28.22 11.26
C THR A 801 -22.21 27.33 11.83
N LEU A 802 -21.95 26.16 11.23
CA LEU A 802 -20.66 25.48 11.43
C LEU A 802 -19.63 26.11 10.50
N GLU A 803 -18.49 26.55 11.04
CA GLU A 803 -17.38 27.05 10.22
C GLU A 803 -16.84 25.92 9.32
N LEU A 804 -16.84 26.14 8.00
CA LEU A 804 -16.34 25.17 7.03
C LEU A 804 -14.94 25.57 6.58
N ALA A 805 -14.00 24.66 6.78
CA ALA A 805 -12.62 24.79 6.34
C ALA A 805 -12.52 24.54 4.82
N ARG A 806 -12.48 25.62 4.03
CA ARG A 806 -12.36 25.61 2.56
C ARG A 806 -11.32 26.63 2.10
N SER A 807 -10.79 26.41 0.90
CA SER A 807 -9.91 27.38 0.23
C SER A 807 -10.65 28.64 -0.19
N THR A 808 -9.94 29.77 -0.16
CA THR A 808 -10.45 31.05 -0.69
C THR A 808 -10.15 31.17 -2.18
N ASP A 809 -10.91 32.01 -2.89
CA ASP A 809 -10.62 32.29 -4.31
C ASP A 809 -9.29 33.04 -4.51
N GLU A 810 -8.84 33.79 -3.50
CA GLU A 810 -7.52 34.42 -3.51
C GLU A 810 -6.39 33.38 -3.47
N GLU A 811 -6.51 32.37 -2.60
CA GLU A 811 -5.55 31.25 -2.53
C GLU A 811 -5.47 30.49 -3.86
N LYS A 812 -6.61 30.24 -4.52
CA LYS A 812 -6.64 29.57 -5.83
C LYS A 812 -5.96 30.40 -6.92
N ARG A 813 -6.25 31.71 -6.98
CA ARG A 813 -5.61 32.62 -7.94
C ARG A 813 -4.11 32.78 -7.68
N SER A 814 -3.72 32.79 -6.40
CA SER A 814 -2.31 32.77 -5.98
C SER A 814 -1.60 31.54 -6.54
N GLN A 815 -2.18 30.34 -6.38
CA GLN A 815 -1.62 29.10 -6.94
C GLN A 815 -1.48 29.14 -8.47
N LEU A 816 -2.49 29.63 -9.19
CA LEU A 816 -2.41 29.77 -10.66
C LEU A 816 -1.30 30.74 -11.08
N THR A 817 -1.17 31.86 -10.39
CA THR A 817 -0.15 32.88 -10.68
C THR A 817 1.26 32.33 -10.43
N ARG A 818 1.46 31.65 -9.29
CA ARG A 818 2.75 31.02 -8.93
C ARG A 818 3.14 29.92 -9.92
N LEU A 819 2.18 29.11 -10.37
CA LEU A 819 2.42 28.08 -11.38
C LEU A 819 2.87 28.70 -12.71
N GLN A 820 2.17 29.75 -13.18
CA GLN A 820 2.52 30.43 -14.42
C GLN A 820 3.90 31.09 -14.36
N ASP A 821 4.24 31.70 -13.22
CA ASP A 821 5.58 32.25 -12.98
C ASP A 821 6.66 31.16 -13.03
N PHE A 822 6.42 30.02 -12.35
CA PHE A 822 7.33 28.88 -12.37
C PHE A 822 7.56 28.34 -13.78
N HIS A 823 6.49 28.17 -14.58
CA HIS A 823 6.59 27.75 -15.97
C HIS A 823 7.39 28.75 -16.82
N THR A 824 7.15 30.05 -16.61
CA THR A 824 7.85 31.11 -17.35
C THR A 824 9.36 31.08 -17.04
N ARG A 825 9.74 30.91 -15.77
CA ARG A 825 11.15 30.84 -15.35
C ARG A 825 11.90 29.62 -15.87
N HIS A 826 11.20 28.53 -16.16
CA HIS A 826 11.82 27.25 -16.51
C HIS A 826 11.49 26.76 -17.93
N ALA A 827 10.90 27.61 -18.77
CA ALA A 827 10.46 27.27 -20.13
C ALA A 827 11.57 26.61 -20.98
N ASP A 828 12.79 27.13 -20.90
CA ASP A 828 13.93 26.65 -21.71
C ASP A 828 14.44 25.26 -21.28
N ALA A 829 14.29 24.91 -20.00
CA ALA A 829 14.82 23.66 -19.44
C ALA A 829 13.76 22.55 -19.34
N ALA A 830 12.48 22.91 -19.19
CA ALA A 830 11.42 21.96 -18.88
C ALA A 830 11.28 20.86 -19.94
N ALA A 831 11.28 21.20 -21.23
CA ALA A 831 11.13 20.22 -22.31
C ALA A 831 12.27 19.18 -22.31
N GLN A 832 13.51 19.61 -22.05
CA GLN A 832 14.67 18.71 -21.98
C GLN A 832 14.56 17.78 -20.77
N GLN A 833 14.18 18.28 -19.60
CA GLN A 833 14.04 17.49 -18.38
C GLN A 833 12.92 16.44 -18.49
N LEU A 834 11.77 16.80 -19.08
CA LEU A 834 10.68 15.86 -19.33
C LEU A 834 11.08 14.77 -20.32
N ALA A 835 11.82 15.11 -21.38
CA ALA A 835 12.33 14.13 -22.33
C ALA A 835 13.32 13.16 -21.66
N GLN A 836 14.22 13.65 -20.79
CA GLN A 836 15.13 12.80 -20.02
C GLN A 836 14.38 11.85 -19.08
N LEU A 837 13.33 12.33 -18.41
CA LEU A 837 12.46 11.51 -17.57
C LEU A 837 11.78 10.40 -18.39
N GLN A 838 11.29 10.72 -19.58
CA GLN A 838 10.68 9.75 -20.48
C GLN A 838 11.68 8.70 -20.95
N GLN A 839 12.88 9.11 -21.35
CA GLN A 839 13.95 8.21 -21.74
C GLN A 839 14.40 7.29 -20.60
N ALA A 840 14.41 7.76 -19.35
CA ALA A 840 14.73 6.93 -18.19
C ALA A 840 13.73 5.78 -18.01
N VAL A 841 12.45 6.02 -18.26
CA VAL A 841 11.42 4.96 -18.24
C VAL A 841 11.64 3.98 -19.40
N LEU A 842 11.84 4.48 -20.63
CA LEU A 842 12.02 3.64 -21.81
C LEU A 842 13.29 2.78 -21.75
N ASN A 843 14.38 3.31 -21.23
CA ASN A 843 15.65 2.61 -21.04
C ASN A 843 15.68 1.77 -19.76
N ASN A 844 14.58 1.74 -18.99
CA ASN A 844 14.46 1.02 -17.73
C ASN A 844 15.56 1.38 -16.70
N THR A 845 15.94 2.65 -16.62
CA THR A 845 16.86 3.17 -15.60
C THR A 845 16.08 3.66 -14.37
N ASN A 846 16.80 4.07 -13.31
CA ASN A 846 16.18 4.58 -12.08
C ASN A 846 15.44 5.91 -12.37
N VAL A 847 14.12 5.92 -12.19
CA VAL A 847 13.26 7.08 -12.49
C VAL A 847 13.36 8.15 -11.39
N PHE A 848 13.54 7.73 -10.14
CA PHE A 848 13.60 8.65 -9.00
C PHE A 848 14.86 9.53 -9.02
N GLU A 849 15.99 8.99 -9.47
CA GLU A 849 17.22 9.76 -9.72
C GLU A 849 16.96 10.96 -10.66
N VAL A 850 16.24 10.73 -11.76
CA VAL A 850 15.91 11.80 -12.72
C VAL A 850 14.88 12.76 -12.14
N LEU A 851 13.92 12.28 -11.35
CA LEU A 851 12.95 13.12 -10.65
C LEU A 851 13.63 14.11 -9.69
N MET A 852 14.74 13.74 -9.04
CA MET A 852 15.51 14.64 -8.18
C MET A 852 16.02 15.90 -8.91
N GLN A 853 16.15 15.84 -10.24
CA GLN A 853 16.48 17.00 -11.09
C GLN A 853 15.24 17.61 -11.74
N ALA A 854 14.33 16.79 -12.28
CA ALA A 854 13.17 17.25 -13.02
C ALA A 854 12.28 18.20 -12.20
N VAL A 855 12.07 17.93 -10.90
CA VAL A 855 11.23 18.77 -10.02
C VAL A 855 11.77 20.19 -9.80
N ARG A 856 13.03 20.46 -10.15
CA ARG A 856 13.62 21.81 -10.09
C ARG A 856 13.17 22.70 -11.24
N HIS A 857 12.65 22.10 -12.33
CA HIS A 857 12.32 22.80 -13.58
C HIS A 857 10.93 22.48 -14.10
N CYS A 858 10.31 21.40 -13.60
CA CYS A 858 9.02 20.92 -14.04
C CYS A 858 8.05 20.88 -12.87
N SER A 859 6.81 21.29 -13.12
CA SER A 859 5.70 21.17 -12.18
C SER A 859 5.17 19.74 -12.11
N LEU A 860 4.34 19.48 -11.10
CA LEU A 860 3.74 18.17 -10.83
C LEU A 860 2.93 17.62 -12.00
N GLY A 861 2.13 18.48 -12.65
CA GLY A 861 1.30 18.10 -13.79
C GLY A 861 2.11 17.81 -15.04
N GLN A 862 3.13 18.62 -15.34
CA GLN A 862 4.10 18.38 -16.41
C GLN A 862 4.78 17.00 -16.26
N ILE A 863 5.28 16.69 -15.05
CA ILE A 863 5.90 15.40 -14.75
C ILE A 863 4.91 14.25 -14.92
N THR A 864 3.71 14.38 -14.35
CA THR A 864 2.67 13.34 -14.42
C THR A 864 2.25 13.06 -15.85
N GLN A 865 2.03 14.11 -16.65
CA GLN A 865 1.64 13.98 -18.05
C GLN A 865 2.75 13.32 -18.88
N ALA A 866 4.01 13.69 -18.66
CA ALA A 866 5.15 13.04 -19.32
C ALA A 866 5.24 11.56 -18.97
N LEU A 867 5.00 11.18 -17.71
CA LEU A 867 4.97 9.79 -17.26
C LEU A 867 3.73 9.02 -17.78
N PHE A 868 2.59 9.66 -18.03
CA PHE A 868 1.46 8.99 -18.69
C PHE A 868 1.78 8.52 -20.11
N GLU A 869 2.64 9.24 -20.81
CA GLU A 869 3.06 8.91 -22.16
C GLU A 869 4.00 7.69 -22.21
N VAL A 870 4.71 7.36 -21.12
CA VAL A 870 5.74 6.29 -21.09
C VAL A 870 5.61 5.22 -19.99
N GLY A 871 4.86 5.48 -18.92
CA GLY A 871 4.64 4.58 -17.79
C GLY A 871 3.20 4.05 -17.68
N GLY A 872 2.31 4.58 -18.52
CA GLY A 872 0.92 4.18 -18.60
C GLY A 872 0.02 4.73 -17.50
N GLN A 873 -1.21 5.05 -17.88
CA GLN A 873 -2.27 5.44 -16.96
C GLN A 873 -2.86 4.21 -16.27
N TYR A 874 -3.25 4.36 -15.01
CA TYR A 874 -3.98 3.31 -14.28
C TYR A 874 -5.22 2.90 -15.07
N ARG A 875 -5.36 1.59 -15.31
CA ARG A 875 -6.57 1.02 -15.88
C ARG A 875 -7.45 0.57 -14.72
N ARG A 876 -8.63 1.19 -14.60
CA ARG A 876 -9.58 0.86 -13.54
C ARG A 876 -9.99 -0.61 -13.64
N ASN A 877 -9.63 -1.40 -12.64
CA ASN A 877 -10.26 -2.68 -12.41
C ASN A 877 -11.70 -2.43 -11.91
N MET A 878 -12.66 -3.32 -12.19
CA MET A 878 -14.02 -3.21 -11.64
C MET A 878 -13.99 -3.74 -10.21
#